data_AF-A0A7X8C2N3-F1
#
_entry.id   AF-A0A7X8C2N3-F1
#
_cell.length_a   1.000
_cell.length_b   1.000
_cell.length_c   1.000
_cell.angle_alpha   90.00
_cell.angle_beta   90.00
_cell.angle_gamma   90.00
#
_symmetry.space_group_name_H-M   'P 1'
#
loop_
_entity.id
_entity.type
_entity.pdbx_description
1 polymer ?
#
loop_
_entity_poly.entity_id
_entity_poly.type
_entity_poly.pdbx_seq_one_letter_code
_entity_poly.pdbx_strand_id
1 'polypeptide(L)'
;MTNQDNVSELVQHINIKEGILGEKNINPKMSALLRQAAAESIVLLENEGVLPLKANNKLAVFGRSQIDYFYVGYGSGGEVNPPYLVNVIQGLEEKDLVLNQVLIEKYQTFSANNIVEDGIWGQWPRFLEEMTLSNEEVKSASEDSEIALIVIGRAAGEDRENVLEEGSYYLTQKEKQMIDQVTHYFEKVVLVINSGNVIDLSWTENYAFSAILFAWQGGMESGNAIADVLMGDVNPSAKLPDTIARHYEDYPSAKQFGHEEYVEYVEDIYVGYRYFETFHPEKVIYPFGYGLSYTQFAMDSELLVNDKSVTINVSVTNIGEMPGKEVVQVYHEPPQGKLGKPKRNLIEFQKTELLQPGETENLNFEIKLQDLASYDDSGVTGHPFSYVLEAGEYQFYVGGSLINLELVGNYHLEKLLVIQKLKQIAAPVENFNRLVATLEEGRLVETYQPVTLQKESVKERVLQHLESLSEVSSEETFLDTGKTVSELIHSFSKEELDALTRGEGPMNSSFGPKGNAGMFGGTIESLRQKGIPPVITTDGPAGIRLNYYASLLPCGTAFASTWNLELLEVIGIEFGKELLDLGSDMILAPGMNIHRNPLGGRNFEYFSEDPYLTGKMAASYVIGVQSNQVAACPKHFACNNQETNRNYNDSRVSERALREIYLKGFEICVKESNPYSIMSSYNKINGVWAHYHFDLATEILRNEWKYQGCILTDWWMRMAKDP
;
A
#
# COMPACT_ATOMS: atom_id res chain seq x y z
N MET A 1 23.83 27.26 -26.41
CA MET A 1 23.10 26.47 -27.43
C MET A 1 22.73 25.18 -26.75
N THR A 2 21.43 25.03 -26.57
CA THR A 2 20.71 24.02 -25.80
C THR A 2 20.66 22.70 -26.56
N ASN A 3 21.15 21.61 -25.98
CA ASN A 3 20.83 20.26 -26.45
C ASN A 3 19.64 19.74 -25.64
N GLN A 4 18.45 19.91 -26.21
CA GLN A 4 17.19 19.32 -25.77
C GLN A 4 17.04 17.84 -26.21
N ASP A 5 18.07 17.24 -26.83
CA ASP A 5 17.90 15.99 -27.59
C ASP A 5 18.32 14.69 -26.86
N ASN A 6 18.66 14.71 -25.57
CA ASN A 6 19.06 13.46 -24.87
C ASN A 6 18.04 12.91 -23.87
N VAL A 7 16.78 13.37 -23.91
CA VAL A 7 15.70 12.82 -23.08
C VAL A 7 14.78 11.87 -23.85
N SER A 8 14.81 11.87 -25.19
CA SER A 8 13.95 11.00 -26.02
C SER A 8 14.55 9.64 -26.39
N GLU A 9 15.83 9.36 -26.12
CA GLU A 9 16.47 8.08 -26.50
C GLU A 9 16.54 7.04 -25.36
N LEU A 10 16.14 7.38 -24.13
CA LEU A 10 16.29 6.50 -22.96
C LEU A 10 15.02 5.71 -22.56
N VAL A 11 13.91 5.79 -23.30
CA VAL A 11 12.62 5.16 -22.89
C VAL A 11 11.92 4.36 -24.00
N GLN A 12 12.57 4.02 -25.12
CA GLN A 12 11.83 3.46 -26.28
C GLN A 12 12.15 2.03 -26.74
N HIS A 13 12.75 1.16 -25.93
CA HIS A 13 12.94 -0.24 -26.32
C HIS A 13 12.66 -1.27 -25.20
N ILE A 14 11.62 -1.08 -24.40
CA ILE A 14 11.04 -2.16 -23.59
C ILE A 14 9.59 -2.34 -24.01
N ASN A 15 9.38 -2.84 -25.22
CA ASN A 15 8.17 -3.56 -25.55
C ASN A 15 8.47 -4.60 -26.62
N ILE A 16 8.93 -5.75 -26.17
CA ILE A 16 8.84 -6.98 -26.95
C ILE A 16 7.84 -7.87 -26.21
N LYS A 17 6.54 -7.69 -26.47
CA LYS A 17 5.54 -8.77 -26.27
C LYS A 17 5.66 -9.78 -27.44
N GLU A 18 6.84 -10.37 -27.60
CA GLU A 18 7.06 -11.64 -28.30
C GLU A 18 7.75 -12.63 -27.34
N GLY A 19 7.24 -13.87 -27.26
CA GLY A 19 7.93 -14.98 -26.61
C GLY A 19 7.79 -15.08 -25.08
N ILE A 20 6.56 -15.14 -24.54
CA ILE A 20 6.32 -15.70 -23.20
C ILE A 20 6.77 -17.17 -23.22
N LEU A 21 7.59 -17.56 -22.24
CA LEU A 21 8.25 -18.84 -22.10
C LEU A 21 7.65 -19.66 -20.95
N GLY A 22 7.98 -20.95 -20.93
CA GLY A 22 7.57 -21.86 -19.87
C GLY A 22 6.13 -22.39 -20.04
N GLU A 23 5.83 -23.42 -19.27
CA GLU A 23 4.47 -23.98 -19.20
C GLU A 23 3.60 -23.13 -18.27
N LYS A 24 2.29 -23.12 -18.53
CA LYS A 24 1.30 -22.58 -17.59
C LYS A 24 1.18 -23.52 -16.39
N ASN A 25 2.16 -23.46 -15.49
CA ASN A 25 2.13 -24.23 -14.26
C ASN A 25 1.23 -23.51 -13.25
N ILE A 26 0.10 -24.12 -12.91
CA ILE A 26 -0.84 -23.58 -11.93
C ILE A 26 -0.60 -24.30 -10.61
N ASN A 27 -0.02 -23.61 -9.63
CA ASN A 27 0.09 -24.13 -8.27
C ASN A 27 -1.30 -24.04 -7.60
N PRO A 28 -1.98 -25.16 -7.31
CA PRO A 28 -3.33 -25.13 -6.74
C PRO A 28 -3.37 -24.50 -5.35
N LYS A 29 -2.29 -24.65 -4.56
CA LYS A 29 -2.17 -24.04 -3.23
C LYS A 29 -2.09 -22.52 -3.35
N MET A 30 -1.22 -22.01 -4.24
CA MET A 30 -1.13 -20.58 -4.50
C MET A 30 -2.47 -20.03 -4.99
N SER A 31 -3.08 -20.68 -5.97
CA SER A 31 -4.38 -20.25 -6.52
C SER A 31 -5.47 -20.15 -5.45
N ALA A 32 -5.55 -21.13 -4.54
CA ALA A 32 -6.49 -21.11 -3.41
C ALA A 32 -6.20 -19.96 -2.44
N LEU A 33 -4.93 -19.70 -2.11
CA LEU A 33 -4.53 -18.58 -1.25
C LEU A 33 -4.84 -17.23 -1.89
N LEU A 34 -4.62 -17.06 -3.20
CA LEU A 34 -4.90 -15.81 -3.91
C LEU A 34 -6.41 -15.56 -4.04
N ARG A 35 -7.21 -16.61 -4.25
CA ARG A 35 -8.67 -16.53 -4.20
C ARG A 35 -9.15 -16.12 -2.81
N GLN A 36 -8.58 -16.71 -1.76
CA GLN A 36 -8.88 -16.34 -0.37
C GLN A 36 -8.50 -14.89 -0.09
N ALA A 37 -7.29 -14.45 -0.44
CA ALA A 37 -6.84 -13.08 -0.21
C ALA A 37 -7.66 -12.05 -0.99
N ALA A 38 -7.99 -12.35 -2.26
CA ALA A 38 -8.89 -11.52 -3.04
C ALA A 38 -10.27 -11.42 -2.36
N ALA A 39 -10.87 -12.53 -1.91
CA ALA A 39 -12.17 -12.50 -1.23
C ALA A 39 -12.13 -11.79 0.14
N GLU A 40 -11.08 -12.01 0.93
CA GLU A 40 -10.84 -11.33 2.21
C GLU A 40 -10.44 -9.86 2.05
N SER A 41 -10.21 -9.36 0.83
CA SER A 41 -9.93 -7.95 0.55
C SER A 41 -11.17 -7.15 0.14
N ILE A 42 -12.27 -7.80 -0.23
CA ILE A 42 -13.49 -7.13 -0.70
C ILE A 42 -14.20 -6.48 0.49
N VAL A 43 -14.27 -5.15 0.49
CA VAL A 43 -14.91 -4.37 1.55
C VAL A 43 -16.37 -4.19 1.23
N LEU A 44 -17.25 -4.76 2.06
CA LEU A 44 -18.68 -4.48 2.03
C LEU A 44 -18.93 -3.12 2.70
N LEU A 45 -19.36 -2.13 1.94
CA LEU A 45 -19.58 -0.77 2.42
C LEU A 45 -21.02 -0.54 2.88
N GLU A 46 -21.98 -1.05 2.12
CA GLU A 46 -23.41 -0.98 2.39
C GLU A 46 -24.08 -2.31 2.04
N ASN A 47 -25.13 -2.70 2.77
CA ASN A 47 -25.96 -3.86 2.45
C ASN A 47 -27.33 -3.78 3.13
N GLU A 48 -28.39 -3.57 2.36
CA GLU A 48 -29.79 -3.54 2.79
C GLU A 48 -30.43 -4.95 2.76
N GLY A 49 -29.60 -5.99 2.98
CA GLY A 49 -30.02 -7.39 3.03
C GLY A 49 -30.21 -8.07 1.68
N VAL A 50 -29.73 -7.47 0.58
CA VAL A 50 -29.73 -8.13 -0.74
C VAL A 50 -28.62 -9.17 -0.85
N LEU A 51 -27.50 -8.96 -0.15
CA LEU A 51 -26.40 -9.91 -0.07
C LEU A 51 -26.42 -10.69 1.26
N PRO A 52 -26.03 -11.98 1.26
CA PRO A 52 -25.58 -12.74 0.10
C PRO A 52 -26.73 -13.12 -0.86
N LEU A 53 -26.39 -13.23 -2.15
CA LEU A 53 -27.27 -13.76 -3.19
C LEU A 53 -27.63 -15.22 -2.91
N LYS A 54 -28.80 -15.63 -3.39
CA LYS A 54 -29.35 -16.97 -3.21
C LYS A 54 -29.28 -17.76 -4.50
N ALA A 55 -29.20 -19.08 -4.34
CA ALA A 55 -29.34 -20.04 -5.42
C ALA A 55 -30.57 -19.71 -6.30
N ASN A 56 -30.39 -19.77 -7.62
CA ASN A 56 -31.38 -19.46 -8.65
C ASN A 56 -31.87 -18.00 -8.69
N ASN A 57 -31.23 -17.05 -7.98
CA ASN A 57 -31.51 -15.63 -8.23
C ASN A 57 -31.20 -15.30 -9.70
N LYS A 58 -32.05 -14.45 -10.29
CA LYS A 58 -31.86 -13.98 -11.67
C LYS A 58 -31.08 -12.67 -11.67
N LEU A 59 -29.90 -12.66 -12.27
CA LEU A 59 -28.96 -11.55 -12.19
C LEU A 59 -28.66 -10.98 -13.58
N ALA A 60 -28.83 -9.67 -13.72
CA ALA A 60 -28.34 -8.90 -14.86
C ALA A 60 -27.06 -8.17 -14.45
N VAL A 61 -25.97 -8.37 -15.19
CA VAL A 61 -24.69 -7.72 -14.90
C VAL A 61 -24.41 -6.62 -15.92
N PHE A 62 -24.18 -5.42 -15.42
CA PHE A 62 -23.94 -4.19 -16.17
C PHE A 62 -22.52 -3.68 -15.92
N GLY A 63 -22.05 -2.87 -16.85
CA GLY A 63 -20.71 -2.31 -16.84
C GLY A 63 -19.74 -3.20 -17.62
N ARG A 64 -18.96 -2.58 -18.51
CA ARG A 64 -17.97 -3.30 -19.34
C ARG A 64 -16.93 -4.03 -18.51
N SER A 65 -16.56 -3.47 -17.35
CA SER A 65 -15.55 -4.03 -16.44
C SER A 65 -15.93 -5.38 -15.83
N GLN A 66 -17.16 -5.86 -16.00
CA GLN A 66 -17.50 -7.25 -15.68
C GLN A 66 -16.73 -8.28 -16.55
N ILE A 67 -16.34 -7.87 -17.77
CA ILE A 67 -15.59 -8.68 -18.74
C ILE A 67 -14.14 -8.20 -18.79
N ASP A 68 -13.97 -6.90 -19.08
CA ASP A 68 -12.66 -6.25 -19.18
C ASP A 68 -12.23 -5.73 -17.81
N TYR A 69 -12.04 -6.67 -16.89
CA TYR A 69 -11.72 -6.40 -15.49
C TYR A 69 -10.28 -5.87 -15.33
N PHE A 70 -10.08 -4.92 -14.42
CA PHE A 70 -8.73 -4.50 -14.02
C PHE A 70 -8.23 -5.39 -12.88
N TYR A 71 -7.28 -6.27 -13.17
CA TYR A 71 -6.79 -7.25 -12.21
C TYR A 71 -5.76 -6.69 -11.22
N VAL A 72 -4.98 -5.70 -11.67
CA VAL A 72 -3.96 -4.93 -10.95
C VAL A 72 -3.74 -3.59 -11.67
N GLY A 73 -2.95 -2.67 -11.09
CA GLY A 73 -2.50 -1.44 -11.76
C GLY A 73 -1.41 -1.68 -12.80
N TYR A 74 -1.02 -0.63 -13.51
CA TYR A 74 -0.02 -0.69 -14.58
C TYR A 74 1.39 -0.29 -14.13
N GLY A 75 2.39 -0.67 -14.93
CA GLY A 75 3.80 -0.40 -14.67
C GLY A 75 4.54 -1.62 -14.11
N SER A 76 5.71 -1.39 -13.52
CA SER A 76 6.59 -2.48 -13.04
C SER A 76 5.87 -3.39 -12.04
N GLY A 77 4.99 -2.82 -11.22
CA GLY A 77 4.26 -3.55 -10.19
C GLY A 77 3.11 -4.44 -10.67
N GLY A 78 2.70 -4.38 -11.94
CA GLY A 78 1.55 -5.14 -12.46
C GLY A 78 1.73 -5.82 -13.82
N GLU A 79 2.86 -5.63 -14.51
CA GLU A 79 3.16 -6.27 -15.80
C GLU A 79 3.60 -7.74 -15.67
N VAL A 80 2.78 -8.55 -15.02
CA VAL A 80 2.99 -10.01 -14.86
C VAL A 80 2.35 -10.75 -16.04
N ASN A 81 2.92 -11.90 -16.42
CA ASN A 81 2.28 -12.81 -17.37
C ASN A 81 1.54 -13.92 -16.58
N PRO A 82 0.25 -13.76 -16.25
CA PRO A 82 -0.47 -14.77 -15.47
C PRO A 82 -0.79 -16.02 -16.29
N PRO A 83 -0.83 -17.22 -15.68
CA PRO A 83 -1.23 -18.44 -16.37
C PRO A 83 -2.70 -18.38 -16.85
N TYR A 84 -3.56 -17.67 -16.12
CA TYR A 84 -4.97 -17.42 -16.43
C TYR A 84 -5.47 -16.16 -15.71
N LEU A 85 -6.66 -15.69 -16.09
CA LEU A 85 -7.36 -14.58 -15.46
C LEU A 85 -8.85 -14.93 -15.42
N VAL A 86 -9.52 -14.65 -14.30
CA VAL A 86 -10.97 -14.89 -14.13
C VAL A 86 -11.70 -13.57 -13.94
N ASN A 87 -12.50 -13.15 -14.93
CA ASN A 87 -13.34 -11.96 -14.82
C ASN A 87 -14.63 -12.24 -14.04
N VAL A 88 -15.42 -11.19 -13.77
CA VAL A 88 -16.63 -11.29 -12.94
C VAL A 88 -17.65 -12.28 -13.52
N ILE A 89 -17.88 -12.24 -14.85
CA ILE A 89 -18.83 -13.15 -15.49
C ILE A 89 -18.37 -14.60 -15.36
N GLN A 90 -17.11 -14.89 -15.62
CA GLN A 90 -16.56 -16.25 -15.50
C GLN A 90 -16.69 -16.78 -14.06
N GLY A 91 -16.45 -15.94 -13.05
CA GLY A 91 -16.65 -16.32 -11.64
C GLY A 91 -18.12 -16.60 -11.29
N LEU A 92 -19.05 -15.81 -11.83
CA LEU A 92 -20.48 -15.97 -11.60
C LEU A 92 -21.10 -17.17 -12.33
N GLU A 93 -20.55 -17.55 -13.49
CA GLU A 93 -21.01 -18.73 -14.26
C GLU A 93 -20.79 -20.06 -13.51
N GLU A 94 -19.84 -20.09 -12.58
CA GLU A 94 -19.58 -21.24 -11.70
C GLU A 94 -20.52 -21.30 -10.47
N LYS A 95 -21.44 -20.34 -10.33
CA LYS A 95 -22.42 -20.26 -9.23
C LYS A 95 -23.81 -20.68 -9.67
N ASP A 96 -24.63 -21.09 -8.71
CA ASP A 96 -26.04 -21.43 -8.96
C ASP A 96 -26.89 -20.15 -9.12
N LEU A 97 -26.65 -19.40 -10.19
CA LEU A 97 -27.36 -18.17 -10.56
C LEU A 97 -27.95 -18.32 -11.97
N VAL A 98 -29.05 -17.61 -12.22
CA VAL A 98 -29.61 -17.47 -13.57
C VAL A 98 -29.16 -16.14 -14.15
N LEU A 99 -28.07 -16.16 -14.90
CA LEU A 99 -27.50 -14.95 -15.50
C LEU A 99 -28.27 -14.53 -16.76
N ASN A 100 -28.42 -13.22 -16.97
CA ASN A 100 -29.00 -12.66 -18.19
C ASN A 100 -28.03 -12.82 -19.38
N GLN A 101 -28.15 -13.95 -20.09
CA GLN A 101 -27.25 -14.29 -21.20
C GLN A 101 -27.32 -13.31 -22.37
N VAL A 102 -28.50 -12.73 -22.66
CA VAL A 102 -28.64 -11.73 -23.73
C VAL A 102 -27.79 -10.50 -23.45
N LEU A 103 -27.78 -10.03 -22.20
CA LEU A 103 -26.97 -8.89 -21.80
C LEU A 103 -25.46 -9.22 -21.80
N ILE A 104 -25.09 -10.42 -21.33
CA ILE A 104 -23.70 -10.89 -21.33
C ILE A 104 -23.15 -10.97 -22.76
N GLU A 105 -23.85 -11.64 -23.68
CA GLU A 105 -23.44 -11.76 -25.08
C GLU A 105 -23.26 -10.39 -25.75
N LYS A 106 -24.11 -9.42 -25.37
CA LYS A 106 -24.01 -8.05 -25.86
C LYS A 106 -22.74 -7.35 -25.37
N TYR A 107 -22.43 -7.45 -24.07
CA TYR A 107 -21.18 -6.90 -23.51
C TYR A 107 -19.93 -7.60 -24.06
N GLN A 108 -19.98 -8.92 -24.27
CA GLN A 108 -18.89 -9.69 -24.90
C GLN A 108 -18.64 -9.19 -26.32
N THR A 109 -19.71 -8.99 -27.09
CA THR A 109 -19.63 -8.44 -28.45
C THR A 109 -19.09 -7.01 -28.45
N PHE A 110 -19.52 -6.18 -27.51
CA PHE A 110 -18.98 -4.81 -27.37
C PHE A 110 -17.49 -4.84 -27.05
N SER A 111 -17.07 -5.61 -26.05
CA SER A 111 -15.68 -5.69 -25.60
C SER A 111 -14.76 -6.18 -26.72
N ALA A 112 -15.17 -7.23 -27.45
CA ALA A 112 -14.42 -7.76 -28.60
C ALA A 112 -14.26 -6.76 -29.75
N ASN A 113 -15.19 -5.80 -29.89
CA ASN A 113 -15.14 -4.76 -30.93
C ASN A 113 -14.48 -3.45 -30.46
N ASN A 114 -14.18 -3.30 -29.18
CA ASN A 114 -13.65 -2.06 -28.59
C ASN A 114 -12.35 -2.31 -27.81
N ILE A 115 -11.45 -3.13 -28.36
CA ILE A 115 -10.15 -3.45 -27.74
C ILE A 115 -9.36 -2.17 -27.52
N VAL A 116 -8.83 -1.99 -26.30
CA VAL A 116 -7.99 -0.84 -25.94
C VAL A 116 -6.53 -1.27 -25.96
N GLU A 117 -5.69 -0.53 -26.68
CA GLU A 117 -4.25 -0.74 -26.67
C GLU A 117 -3.64 -0.15 -25.39
N ASP A 118 -2.79 -0.93 -24.72
CA ASP A 118 -2.15 -0.59 -23.45
C ASP A 118 -0.62 -0.71 -23.54
N GLY A 119 -0.07 -0.72 -24.75
CA GLY A 119 1.34 -0.98 -25.03
C GLY A 119 2.28 0.23 -24.92
N ILE A 120 1.85 1.35 -24.33
CA ILE A 120 2.70 2.54 -24.18
C ILE A 120 2.86 2.88 -22.70
N TRP A 121 4.09 2.81 -22.21
CA TRP A 121 4.44 3.12 -20.83
C TRP A 121 3.94 4.51 -20.40
N GLY A 122 3.30 4.57 -19.23
CA GLY A 122 2.73 5.81 -18.68
C GLY A 122 1.50 6.34 -19.43
N GLN A 123 1.01 5.65 -20.47
CA GLN A 123 -0.14 6.09 -21.28
C GLN A 123 -1.28 5.05 -21.34
N TRP A 124 -1.28 4.08 -20.43
CA TRP A 124 -2.35 3.10 -20.30
C TRP A 124 -3.74 3.76 -20.10
N PRO A 125 -4.86 3.10 -20.40
CA PRO A 125 -6.17 3.62 -20.01
C PRO A 125 -6.27 3.79 -18.47
N ARG A 126 -6.98 4.82 -17.99
CA ARG A 126 -7.40 4.92 -16.56
C ARG A 126 -8.75 4.27 -16.31
N PHE A 127 -9.52 4.09 -17.38
CA PHE A 127 -10.82 3.46 -17.45
C PHE A 127 -11.03 2.93 -18.86
N LEU A 128 -12.03 2.08 -19.05
CA LEU A 128 -12.46 1.61 -20.36
C LEU A 128 -13.80 2.27 -20.71
N GLU A 129 -13.96 2.64 -21.98
CA GLU A 129 -15.21 3.26 -22.43
C GLU A 129 -16.39 2.31 -22.23
N GLU A 130 -17.43 2.79 -21.54
CA GLU A 130 -18.65 2.06 -21.25
C GLU A 130 -19.55 1.89 -22.48
N MET A 131 -20.29 0.79 -22.54
CA MET A 131 -21.28 0.50 -23.57
C MET A 131 -22.54 1.35 -23.35
N THR A 132 -23.02 2.02 -24.40
CA THR A 132 -24.33 2.70 -24.34
C THR A 132 -25.46 1.71 -24.50
N LEU A 133 -26.43 1.76 -23.57
CA LEU A 133 -27.65 0.96 -23.57
C LEU A 133 -28.87 1.84 -23.82
N SER A 134 -29.87 1.32 -24.55
CA SER A 134 -31.18 1.98 -24.66
C SER A 134 -32.03 1.68 -23.42
N ASN A 135 -33.01 2.54 -23.15
CA ASN A 135 -33.95 2.33 -22.04
C ASN A 135 -34.74 1.02 -22.21
N GLU A 136 -35.09 0.66 -23.43
CA GLU A 136 -35.77 -0.59 -23.74
C GLU A 136 -34.90 -1.82 -23.41
N GLU A 137 -33.59 -1.73 -23.63
CA GLU A 137 -32.66 -2.81 -23.33
C GLU A 137 -32.49 -3.03 -21.83
N VAL A 138 -32.30 -1.94 -21.06
CA VAL A 138 -32.22 -2.02 -19.60
C VAL A 138 -33.55 -2.48 -19.01
N LYS A 139 -34.68 -1.99 -19.55
CA LYS A 139 -36.01 -2.44 -19.14
C LYS A 139 -36.21 -3.93 -19.43
N SER A 140 -35.87 -4.40 -20.62
CA SER A 140 -35.97 -5.83 -20.96
C SER A 140 -35.13 -6.68 -20.01
N ALA A 141 -33.91 -6.22 -19.66
CA ALA A 141 -33.10 -6.91 -18.67
C ALA A 141 -33.78 -6.98 -17.29
N SER A 142 -34.49 -5.92 -16.86
CA SER A 142 -35.25 -5.91 -15.60
C SER A 142 -36.50 -6.79 -15.61
N GLU A 143 -37.07 -7.08 -16.78
CA GLU A 143 -38.21 -8.00 -16.91
C GLU A 143 -37.75 -9.47 -16.78
N ASP A 144 -36.50 -9.76 -17.15
CA ASP A 144 -35.91 -11.10 -17.12
C ASP A 144 -35.01 -11.36 -15.89
N SER A 145 -34.67 -10.34 -15.10
CA SER A 145 -33.77 -10.43 -13.94
C SER A 145 -34.32 -9.72 -12.71
N GLU A 146 -34.03 -10.25 -11.52
CA GLU A 146 -34.49 -9.70 -10.25
C GLU A 146 -33.51 -8.65 -9.69
N ILE A 147 -32.22 -8.88 -9.89
CA ILE A 147 -31.14 -8.10 -9.29
C ILE A 147 -30.25 -7.58 -10.43
N ALA A 148 -29.85 -6.32 -10.34
CA ALA A 148 -28.79 -5.76 -11.18
C ALA A 148 -27.48 -5.70 -10.40
N LEU A 149 -26.39 -6.10 -11.05
CA LEU A 149 -25.02 -5.90 -10.57
C LEU A 149 -24.33 -4.90 -11.50
N ILE A 150 -23.84 -3.78 -10.99
CA ILE A 150 -23.07 -2.80 -11.77
C ILE A 150 -21.60 -2.93 -11.38
N VAL A 151 -20.70 -3.06 -12.37
CA VAL A 151 -19.25 -3.08 -12.16
C VAL A 151 -18.61 -1.83 -12.76
N ILE A 152 -18.00 -0.98 -11.92
CA ILE A 152 -17.24 0.21 -12.35
C ILE A 152 -15.75 -0.04 -12.17
N GLY A 153 -14.98 0.10 -13.26
CA GLY A 153 -13.54 -0.18 -13.28
C GLY A 153 -12.66 1.06 -13.40
N ARG A 154 -11.57 1.11 -12.64
CA ARG A 154 -10.51 2.11 -12.73
C ARG A 154 -9.13 1.46 -12.62
N ALA A 155 -8.16 2.10 -13.26
CA ALA A 155 -6.76 1.72 -13.19
C ALA A 155 -5.88 2.92 -12.90
N ALA A 156 -4.81 2.64 -12.15
CA ALA A 156 -3.71 3.56 -11.88
C ALA A 156 -2.41 2.93 -12.41
N GLY A 157 -1.29 3.64 -12.32
CA GLY A 157 0.00 3.12 -12.74
C GLY A 157 1.11 4.15 -12.66
N GLU A 158 2.33 3.69 -12.92
CA GLU A 158 3.53 4.51 -12.84
C GLU A 158 3.59 5.69 -13.83
N ASP A 159 4.42 6.68 -13.48
CA ASP A 159 4.75 7.89 -14.26
C ASP A 159 3.56 8.84 -14.54
N ARG A 160 2.42 8.64 -13.86
CA ARG A 160 1.27 9.53 -13.93
C ARG A 160 0.41 9.45 -12.68
N GLU A 161 -0.33 10.51 -12.38
CA GLU A 161 -1.39 10.46 -11.37
C GLU A 161 -2.74 10.02 -11.95
N ASN A 162 -3.66 9.67 -11.05
CA ASN A 162 -5.07 9.91 -11.30
C ASN A 162 -5.36 11.41 -11.35
N VAL A 163 -6.40 11.79 -12.07
CA VAL A 163 -6.75 13.19 -12.33
C VAL A 163 -8.20 13.46 -11.95
N LEU A 164 -8.51 14.73 -11.66
CA LEU A 164 -9.85 15.21 -11.35
C LEU A 164 -10.70 15.38 -12.60
N GLU A 165 -10.77 14.31 -13.39
CA GLU A 165 -11.51 14.25 -14.64
C GLU A 165 -12.42 13.02 -14.67
N GLU A 166 -13.41 13.06 -15.55
CA GLU A 166 -14.28 11.93 -15.83
C GLU A 166 -13.49 10.73 -16.37
N GLY A 167 -13.75 9.55 -15.81
CA GLY A 167 -13.03 8.32 -16.14
C GLY A 167 -11.71 8.15 -15.37
N SER A 168 -11.35 9.08 -14.50
CA SER A 168 -10.30 8.87 -13.49
C SER A 168 -10.91 8.92 -12.11
N TYR A 169 -10.77 10.02 -11.38
CA TYR A 169 -11.37 10.15 -10.05
C TYR A 169 -12.91 10.17 -10.08
N TYR A 170 -13.50 10.74 -11.13
CA TYR A 170 -14.96 10.85 -11.30
C TYR A 170 -15.53 9.83 -12.28
N LEU A 171 -16.84 9.56 -12.15
CA LEU A 171 -17.60 8.81 -13.16
C LEU A 171 -17.67 9.57 -14.49
N THR A 172 -17.62 8.82 -15.59
CA THR A 172 -17.93 9.30 -16.94
C THR A 172 -19.42 9.54 -17.13
N GLN A 173 -19.79 10.37 -18.10
CA GLN A 173 -21.21 10.54 -18.48
C GLN A 173 -21.91 9.22 -18.85
N LYS A 174 -21.22 8.29 -19.52
CA LYS A 174 -21.81 7.00 -19.91
C LYS A 174 -22.06 6.08 -18.72
N GLU A 175 -21.16 6.07 -17.73
CA GLU A 175 -21.36 5.34 -16.48
C GLU A 175 -22.53 5.92 -15.69
N LYS A 176 -22.61 7.26 -15.57
CA LYS A 176 -23.75 7.95 -14.94
C LYS A 176 -25.07 7.59 -15.64
N GLN A 177 -25.09 7.64 -16.98
CA GLN A 177 -26.27 7.26 -17.76
C GLN A 177 -26.68 5.80 -17.51
N MET A 178 -25.73 4.87 -17.48
CA MET A 178 -26.00 3.47 -17.17
C MET A 178 -26.57 3.31 -15.76
N ILE A 179 -25.99 3.97 -14.76
CA ILE A 179 -26.47 3.92 -13.37
C ILE A 179 -27.88 4.50 -13.27
N ASP A 180 -28.15 5.65 -13.89
CA ASP A 180 -29.49 6.26 -13.94
C ASP A 180 -30.52 5.30 -14.54
N GLN A 181 -30.19 4.64 -15.65
CA GLN A 181 -31.08 3.69 -16.31
C GLN A 181 -31.32 2.45 -15.45
N VAL A 182 -30.25 1.85 -14.89
CA VAL A 182 -30.35 0.63 -14.09
C VAL A 182 -31.14 0.89 -12.82
N THR A 183 -30.83 1.96 -12.08
CA THR A 183 -31.53 2.32 -10.83
C THR A 183 -32.97 2.80 -11.08
N HIS A 184 -33.32 3.20 -12.30
CA HIS A 184 -34.70 3.49 -12.67
C HIS A 184 -35.55 2.22 -12.88
N TYR A 185 -34.96 1.16 -13.45
CA TYR A 185 -35.70 -0.06 -13.84
C TYR A 185 -35.56 -1.22 -12.83
N PHE A 186 -34.51 -1.25 -12.02
CA PHE A 186 -34.28 -2.29 -11.01
C PHE A 186 -34.52 -1.76 -9.60
N GLU A 187 -35.28 -2.51 -8.79
CA GLU A 187 -35.45 -2.21 -7.36
C GLU A 187 -34.25 -2.67 -6.52
N LYS A 188 -33.54 -3.73 -6.96
CA LYS A 188 -32.37 -4.30 -6.28
C LYS A 188 -31.12 -4.09 -7.12
N VAL A 189 -30.26 -3.18 -6.70
CA VAL A 189 -29.02 -2.85 -7.41
C VAL A 189 -27.83 -3.02 -6.49
N VAL A 190 -26.91 -3.89 -6.88
CA VAL A 190 -25.61 -4.10 -6.22
C VAL A 190 -24.54 -3.39 -7.03
N LEU A 191 -23.68 -2.62 -6.37
CA LEU A 191 -22.57 -1.90 -6.99
C LEU A 191 -21.24 -2.54 -6.57
N VAL A 192 -20.37 -2.82 -7.54
CA VAL A 192 -19.00 -3.28 -7.32
C VAL A 192 -18.03 -2.26 -7.92
N ILE A 193 -17.15 -1.74 -7.08
CA ILE A 193 -16.05 -0.85 -7.47
C ILE A 193 -14.77 -1.67 -7.62
N ASN A 194 -14.27 -1.75 -8.85
CA ASN A 194 -12.99 -2.35 -9.20
C ASN A 194 -11.96 -1.23 -9.42
N SER A 195 -11.19 -0.89 -8.40
CA SER A 195 -10.17 0.17 -8.47
C SER A 195 -9.00 -0.16 -7.54
N GLY A 196 -7.77 0.08 -7.96
CA GLY A 196 -6.61 -0.04 -7.07
C GLY A 196 -6.48 1.13 -6.08
N ASN A 197 -7.20 2.23 -6.33
CA ASN A 197 -7.16 3.46 -5.53
C ASN A 197 -8.56 3.83 -5.03
N VAL A 198 -8.62 4.62 -3.96
CA VAL A 198 -9.83 5.39 -3.62
C VAL A 198 -10.21 6.33 -4.79
N ILE A 199 -11.50 6.37 -5.10
CA ILE A 199 -12.12 7.26 -6.10
C ILE A 199 -13.27 8.02 -5.47
N ASP A 200 -13.87 8.97 -6.19
CA ASP A 200 -15.09 9.63 -5.74
C ASP A 200 -16.20 8.59 -5.57
N LEU A 201 -16.77 8.51 -4.36
CA LEU A 201 -17.98 7.75 -4.05
C LEU A 201 -19.13 8.65 -3.57
N SER A 202 -18.99 9.97 -3.57
CA SER A 202 -20.08 10.88 -3.13
C SER A 202 -21.33 10.78 -3.99
N TRP A 203 -21.18 10.38 -5.24
CA TRP A 203 -22.30 10.15 -6.14
C TRP A 203 -23.21 9.02 -5.66
N THR A 204 -22.74 8.05 -4.86
CA THR A 204 -23.54 6.91 -4.42
C THR A 204 -24.69 7.34 -3.52
N GLU A 205 -24.55 8.44 -2.78
CA GLU A 205 -25.59 9.01 -1.91
C GLU A 205 -26.83 9.52 -2.69
N ASN A 206 -26.71 9.69 -4.01
CA ASN A 206 -27.83 10.09 -4.86
C ASN A 206 -28.67 8.89 -5.36
N TYR A 207 -28.24 7.66 -5.08
CA TYR A 207 -28.88 6.44 -5.56
C TYR A 207 -29.19 5.50 -4.40
N ALA A 208 -30.27 4.74 -4.52
CA ALA A 208 -30.63 3.72 -3.56
C ALA A 208 -30.01 2.37 -3.94
N PHE A 209 -28.70 2.23 -3.73
CA PHE A 209 -28.05 0.92 -3.88
C PHE A 209 -28.49 -0.02 -2.76
N SER A 210 -28.76 -1.28 -3.11
CA SER A 210 -29.09 -2.32 -2.13
C SER A 210 -27.84 -2.91 -1.49
N ALA A 211 -26.69 -2.84 -2.16
CA ALA A 211 -25.38 -3.10 -1.57
C ALA A 211 -24.27 -2.41 -2.38
N ILE A 212 -23.17 -2.07 -1.71
CA ILE A 212 -21.97 -1.51 -2.32
C ILE A 212 -20.75 -2.28 -1.83
N LEU A 213 -19.94 -2.77 -2.76
CA LEU A 213 -18.67 -3.45 -2.48
C LEU A 213 -17.52 -2.71 -3.13
N PHE A 214 -16.43 -2.52 -2.39
CA PHE A 214 -15.14 -2.14 -2.93
C PHE A 214 -14.31 -3.41 -3.10
N ALA A 215 -14.17 -3.88 -4.34
CA ALA A 215 -13.53 -5.16 -4.66
C ALA A 215 -12.03 -5.06 -4.93
N TRP A 216 -11.51 -3.84 -5.00
CA TRP A 216 -10.12 -3.55 -5.36
C TRP A 216 -9.71 -4.22 -6.67
N GLN A 217 -8.49 -4.75 -6.72
CA GLN A 217 -7.89 -5.46 -7.83
C GLN A 217 -7.20 -6.71 -7.26
N GLY A 218 -7.89 -7.85 -7.31
CA GLY A 218 -7.54 -9.07 -6.59
C GLY A 218 -6.62 -10.04 -7.32
N GLY A 219 -5.96 -9.62 -8.41
CA GLY A 219 -5.11 -10.50 -9.21
C GLY A 219 -5.91 -11.58 -9.96
N MET A 220 -5.26 -12.71 -10.28
CA MET A 220 -5.81 -13.70 -11.24
C MET A 220 -7.14 -14.36 -10.83
N GLU A 221 -7.50 -14.29 -9.56
CA GLU A 221 -8.71 -14.90 -8.98
C GLU A 221 -9.85 -13.90 -8.73
N SER A 222 -9.73 -12.66 -9.19
CA SER A 222 -10.66 -11.56 -8.87
C SER A 222 -12.13 -11.91 -9.08
N GLY A 223 -12.49 -12.49 -10.23
CA GLY A 223 -13.88 -12.85 -10.55
C GLY A 223 -14.44 -13.94 -9.64
N ASN A 224 -13.64 -14.96 -9.34
CA ASN A 224 -14.00 -16.03 -8.41
C ASN A 224 -14.23 -15.49 -7.00
N ALA A 225 -13.35 -14.61 -6.52
CA ALA A 225 -13.47 -13.98 -5.21
C ALA A 225 -14.72 -13.09 -5.09
N ILE A 226 -15.02 -12.29 -6.11
CA ILE A 226 -16.26 -11.50 -6.16
C ILE A 226 -17.47 -12.42 -6.09
N ALA A 227 -17.48 -13.51 -6.88
CA ALA A 227 -18.58 -14.47 -6.86
C ALA A 227 -18.74 -15.16 -5.50
N ASP A 228 -17.64 -15.52 -4.83
CA ASP A 228 -17.66 -16.12 -3.48
C ASP A 228 -18.29 -15.19 -2.44
N VAL A 229 -17.91 -13.90 -2.46
CA VAL A 229 -18.46 -12.90 -1.54
C VAL A 229 -19.92 -12.60 -1.87
N LEU A 230 -20.28 -12.44 -3.14
CA LEU A 230 -21.66 -12.19 -3.55
C LEU A 230 -22.59 -13.34 -3.14
N MET A 231 -22.13 -14.59 -3.24
CA MET A 231 -22.92 -15.78 -2.87
C MET A 231 -22.89 -16.11 -1.37
N GLY A 232 -22.02 -15.46 -0.59
CA GLY A 232 -21.84 -15.76 0.83
C GLY A 232 -21.05 -17.04 1.11
N ASP A 233 -20.37 -17.60 0.10
CA ASP A 233 -19.40 -18.68 0.29
C ASP A 233 -18.22 -18.19 1.13
N VAL A 234 -17.87 -16.91 0.97
CA VAL A 234 -16.99 -16.17 1.87
C VAL A 234 -17.77 -15.00 2.44
N ASN A 235 -17.81 -14.91 3.78
CA ASN A 235 -18.37 -13.75 4.47
C ASN A 235 -17.35 -12.58 4.42
N PRO A 236 -17.72 -11.39 3.91
CA PRO A 236 -16.81 -10.25 3.86
C PRO A 236 -16.33 -9.89 5.27
N SER A 237 -15.02 -9.66 5.36
CA SER A 237 -14.30 -9.33 6.61
C SER A 237 -13.18 -8.32 6.39
N ALA A 238 -13.16 -7.70 5.20
CA ALA A 238 -12.18 -6.69 4.85
C ALA A 238 -12.52 -5.35 5.52
N LYS A 239 -11.51 -4.51 5.74
CA LYS A 239 -11.66 -3.15 6.28
C LYS A 239 -10.87 -2.17 5.42
N LEU A 240 -11.42 -0.98 5.18
CA LEU A 240 -10.76 0.05 4.38
C LEU A 240 -9.38 0.41 4.96
N PRO A 241 -8.31 0.38 4.15
CA PRO A 241 -6.98 0.83 4.57
C PRO A 241 -6.81 2.35 4.41
N ASP A 242 -7.82 3.05 3.85
CA ASP A 242 -7.81 4.49 3.61
C ASP A 242 -9.15 5.13 3.95
N THR A 243 -9.14 6.43 4.24
CA THR A 243 -10.38 7.20 4.41
C THR A 243 -10.95 7.63 3.06
N ILE A 244 -12.24 7.40 2.84
CA ILE A 244 -12.99 7.88 1.66
C ILE A 244 -13.75 9.15 2.04
N ALA A 245 -13.26 10.31 1.58
CA ALA A 245 -13.86 11.61 1.84
C ALA A 245 -14.95 11.94 0.81
N ARG A 246 -15.80 12.91 1.17
CA ARG A 246 -16.92 13.37 0.36
C ARG A 246 -16.51 14.17 -0.87
N HIS A 247 -15.50 15.01 -0.73
CA HIS A 247 -14.93 15.76 -1.84
C HIS A 247 -13.42 15.62 -1.87
N TYR A 248 -12.82 15.71 -3.05
CA TYR A 248 -11.36 15.64 -3.17
C TYR A 248 -10.68 16.76 -2.38
N GLU A 249 -11.26 17.97 -2.39
CA GLU A 249 -10.72 19.15 -1.71
C GLU A 249 -10.75 19.04 -0.18
N ASP A 250 -11.45 18.05 0.36
CA ASP A 250 -11.49 17.79 1.80
C ASP A 250 -10.24 17.07 2.31
N TYR A 251 -9.50 16.38 1.43
CA TYR A 251 -8.22 15.77 1.80
C TYR A 251 -7.19 16.85 2.16
N PRO A 252 -6.44 16.69 3.26
CA PRO A 252 -5.54 17.73 3.75
C PRO A 252 -4.35 17.98 2.80
N SER A 253 -3.98 16.99 1.99
CA SER A 253 -2.93 17.08 0.99
C SER A 253 -3.39 17.68 -0.35
N ALA A 254 -4.69 17.90 -0.58
CA ALA A 254 -5.25 18.24 -1.89
C ALA A 254 -4.64 19.51 -2.53
N LYS A 255 -4.29 20.51 -1.72
CA LYS A 255 -3.65 21.77 -2.18
C LYS A 255 -2.17 21.63 -2.50
N GLN A 256 -1.53 20.57 -1.97
CA GLN A 256 -0.09 20.34 -2.03
C GLN A 256 0.21 19.01 -2.71
N PHE A 257 -0.44 18.76 -3.85
CA PHE A 257 -0.30 17.54 -4.63
C PHE A 257 -0.32 17.84 -6.13
N GLY A 258 0.44 17.08 -6.90
CA GLY A 258 0.57 17.21 -8.36
C GLY A 258 1.51 18.31 -8.85
N HIS A 259 2.22 19.02 -7.95
CA HIS A 259 3.15 20.08 -8.34
C HIS A 259 4.46 19.51 -8.90
N GLU A 260 4.96 20.06 -10.00
CA GLU A 260 6.13 19.50 -10.70
C GLU A 260 7.45 19.70 -9.95
N GLU A 261 7.71 20.90 -9.41
CA GLU A 261 9.01 21.23 -8.82
C GLU A 261 9.17 20.73 -7.39
N TYR A 262 8.15 20.95 -6.55
CA TYR A 262 8.14 20.56 -5.15
C TYR A 262 6.71 20.50 -4.62
N VAL A 263 6.53 19.75 -3.54
CA VAL A 263 5.30 19.73 -2.74
C VAL A 263 5.67 19.93 -1.27
N GLU A 264 4.85 20.70 -0.56
CA GLU A 264 5.03 20.89 0.88
C GLU A 264 4.04 20.03 1.63
N TYR A 265 4.52 19.20 2.55
CA TYR A 265 3.68 18.32 3.36
C TYR A 265 3.10 19.13 4.53
N VAL A 266 2.28 20.12 4.18
CA VAL A 266 1.65 21.10 5.08
C VAL A 266 0.79 20.41 6.12
N GLU A 267 0.16 19.30 5.77
CA GLU A 267 -0.67 18.50 6.69
C GLU A 267 0.14 17.81 7.80
N ASP A 268 1.46 17.74 7.68
CA ASP A 268 2.37 17.16 8.68
C ASP A 268 1.97 15.74 9.08
N ILE A 269 1.79 15.47 10.38
CA ILE A 269 1.33 14.17 10.89
C ILE A 269 -0.18 13.91 10.66
N TYR A 270 -0.95 14.89 10.18
CA TYR A 270 -2.39 14.77 9.96
C TYR A 270 -2.68 14.27 8.54
N VAL A 271 -2.21 13.06 8.23
CA VAL A 271 -2.50 12.37 6.97
C VAL A 271 -3.70 11.43 7.15
N GLY A 272 -4.62 11.43 6.19
CA GLY A 272 -5.78 10.53 6.20
C GLY A 272 -6.68 10.71 7.42
N TYR A 273 -7.09 9.61 8.07
CA TYR A 273 -7.96 9.63 9.25
C TYR A 273 -7.41 10.46 10.41
N ARG A 274 -6.07 10.61 10.52
CA ARG A 274 -5.47 11.49 11.54
C ARG A 274 -5.95 12.92 11.41
N TYR A 275 -6.19 13.40 10.19
CA TYR A 275 -6.81 14.70 9.95
C TYR A 275 -8.31 14.67 10.17
N PHE A 276 -9.01 13.75 9.51
CA PHE A 276 -10.47 13.72 9.53
C PHE A 276 -11.02 13.52 10.95
N GLU A 277 -10.54 12.53 11.70
CA GLU A 277 -10.99 12.28 13.07
C GLU A 277 -10.68 13.43 14.03
N THR A 278 -9.62 14.20 13.74
CA THR A 278 -9.19 15.31 14.59
C THR A 278 -10.00 16.58 14.33
N PHE A 279 -10.27 16.90 13.06
CA PHE A 279 -10.80 18.21 12.67
C PHE A 279 -12.17 18.15 11.97
N HIS A 280 -12.38 17.15 11.12
CA HIS A 280 -13.46 17.14 10.13
C HIS A 280 -14.09 15.76 9.88
N PRO A 281 -14.59 15.05 10.91
CA PRO A 281 -15.18 13.72 10.72
C PRO A 281 -16.45 13.76 9.86
N GLU A 282 -17.14 14.90 9.81
CA GLU A 282 -18.35 15.10 8.99
C GLU A 282 -18.10 15.08 7.48
N LYS A 283 -16.84 15.18 7.05
CA LYS A 283 -16.45 15.18 5.64
C LYS A 283 -16.17 13.77 5.09
N VAL A 284 -16.29 12.75 5.92
CA VAL A 284 -16.02 11.37 5.56
C VAL A 284 -17.31 10.67 5.10
N ILE A 285 -17.22 9.88 4.04
CA ILE A 285 -18.29 8.95 3.64
C ILE A 285 -18.03 7.60 4.33
N TYR A 286 -16.84 7.04 4.10
CA TYR A 286 -16.41 5.79 4.73
C TYR A 286 -15.05 6.00 5.42
N PRO A 287 -14.97 5.79 6.74
CA PRO A 287 -13.75 6.04 7.50
C PRO A 287 -12.74 4.91 7.34
N PHE A 288 -11.48 5.23 7.65
CA PHE A 288 -10.43 4.22 7.82
C PHE A 288 -10.87 3.09 8.76
N GLY A 289 -10.51 1.85 8.40
CA GLY A 289 -10.87 0.66 9.15
C GLY A 289 -12.35 0.25 9.04
N TYR A 290 -13.16 0.88 8.20
CA TYR A 290 -14.57 0.52 8.01
C TYR A 290 -14.78 -0.67 7.06
N GLY A 291 -15.75 -1.52 7.36
CA GLY A 291 -16.16 -2.64 6.51
C GLY A 291 -17.16 -3.53 7.24
N LEU A 292 -18.24 -3.88 6.54
CA LEU A 292 -19.34 -4.68 7.04
C LEU A 292 -19.10 -6.18 6.84
N SER A 293 -19.93 -6.98 7.51
CA SER A 293 -19.98 -8.44 7.43
C SER A 293 -21.42 -8.89 7.23
N TYR A 294 -21.63 -10.12 6.75
CA TYR A 294 -22.95 -10.79 6.78
C TYR A 294 -23.33 -11.30 8.16
N THR A 295 -22.42 -11.19 9.15
CA THR A 295 -22.70 -11.48 10.55
C THR A 295 -22.38 -10.28 11.42
N GLN A 296 -22.63 -10.41 12.73
CA GLN A 296 -22.38 -9.37 13.72
C GLN A 296 -21.49 -9.92 14.83
N PHE A 297 -20.67 -9.05 15.40
CA PHE A 297 -19.74 -9.40 16.47
C PHE A 297 -19.98 -8.52 17.70
N ALA A 298 -19.94 -9.14 18.87
CA ALA A 298 -19.84 -8.44 20.14
C ALA A 298 -18.39 -8.49 20.63
N MET A 299 -17.92 -7.39 21.22
CA MET A 299 -16.58 -7.29 21.80
C MET A 299 -16.71 -6.95 23.29
N ASP A 300 -16.00 -7.68 24.14
CA ASP A 300 -15.83 -7.34 25.56
C ASP A 300 -14.34 -7.12 25.82
N SER A 301 -13.98 -5.94 26.32
CA SER A 301 -12.59 -5.49 26.39
C SER A 301 -12.19 -5.07 27.80
N GLU A 302 -10.99 -5.46 28.22
CA GLU A 302 -10.40 -5.07 29.49
C GLU A 302 -9.00 -4.47 29.29
N LEU A 303 -8.74 -3.36 29.98
CA LEU A 303 -7.43 -2.70 30.03
C LEU A 303 -6.69 -3.08 31.32
N LEU A 304 -5.47 -3.58 31.17
CA LEU A 304 -4.53 -3.80 32.26
C LEU A 304 -3.31 -2.89 32.05
N VAL A 305 -2.96 -2.09 33.05
CA VAL A 305 -1.86 -1.13 32.96
C VAL A 305 -0.75 -1.49 33.94
N ASN A 306 0.49 -1.45 33.48
CA ASN A 306 1.68 -1.52 34.33
C ASN A 306 2.66 -0.37 33.99
N ASP A 307 3.80 -0.31 34.69
CA ASP A 307 4.77 0.80 34.57
C ASP A 307 5.43 0.93 33.18
N LYS A 308 5.34 -0.07 32.31
CA LYS A 308 6.05 -0.13 31.02
C LYS A 308 5.17 -0.42 29.82
N SER A 309 4.05 -1.10 30.02
CA SER A 309 3.13 -1.50 28.97
C SER A 309 1.68 -1.42 29.42
N VAL A 310 0.82 -1.37 28.42
CA VAL A 310 -0.62 -1.48 28.51
C VAL A 310 -0.98 -2.78 27.79
N THR A 311 -1.76 -3.63 28.45
CA THR A 311 -2.30 -4.86 27.87
C THR A 311 -3.80 -4.70 27.70
N ILE A 312 -4.30 -4.98 26.51
CA ILE A 312 -5.73 -4.99 26.22
C ILE A 312 -6.12 -6.43 25.87
N ASN A 313 -7.06 -6.99 26.61
CA ASN A 313 -7.68 -8.27 26.30
C ASN A 313 -9.04 -8.02 25.68
N VAL A 314 -9.34 -8.68 24.57
CA VAL A 314 -10.63 -8.54 23.87
C VAL A 314 -11.22 -9.91 23.61
N SER A 315 -12.42 -10.16 24.12
CA SER A 315 -13.21 -11.34 23.76
C SER A 315 -14.14 -10.96 22.62
N VAL A 316 -14.00 -11.62 21.46
CA VAL A 316 -14.82 -11.38 20.27
C VAL A 316 -15.76 -12.54 20.07
N THR A 317 -17.07 -12.30 20.16
CA THR A 317 -18.11 -13.32 19.95
C THR A 317 -18.85 -13.05 18.65
N ASN A 318 -18.97 -14.05 17.77
CA ASN A 318 -19.89 -13.99 16.65
C ASN A 318 -21.33 -14.15 17.17
N ILE A 319 -22.13 -13.09 17.14
CA ILE A 319 -23.50 -13.07 17.66
C ILE A 319 -24.56 -13.17 16.57
N GLY A 320 -24.16 -13.21 15.30
CA GLY A 320 -25.08 -13.39 14.18
C GLY A 320 -25.31 -14.86 13.82
N GLU A 321 -25.84 -15.09 12.62
CA GLU A 321 -26.29 -16.41 12.16
C GLU A 321 -25.34 -17.06 11.13
N MET A 322 -24.32 -16.33 10.67
CA MET A 322 -23.38 -16.78 9.65
C MET A 322 -21.95 -16.84 10.21
N PRO A 323 -21.11 -17.81 9.79
CA PRO A 323 -19.69 -17.78 10.10
C PRO A 323 -19.03 -16.50 9.55
N GLY A 324 -18.03 -15.97 10.25
CA GLY A 324 -17.33 -14.77 9.80
C GLY A 324 -16.05 -14.50 10.58
N LYS A 325 -15.26 -13.56 10.07
CA LYS A 325 -14.06 -13.04 10.74
C LYS A 325 -14.28 -11.56 11.05
N GLU A 326 -13.68 -11.08 12.14
CA GLU A 326 -13.70 -9.67 12.52
C GLU A 326 -12.28 -9.14 12.71
N VAL A 327 -12.06 -7.85 12.44
CA VAL A 327 -10.78 -7.19 12.68
C VAL A 327 -10.95 -6.32 13.92
N VAL A 328 -10.24 -6.66 14.98
CA VAL A 328 -10.18 -5.83 16.18
C VAL A 328 -9.06 -4.81 16.02
N GLN A 329 -9.43 -3.53 16.09
CA GLN A 329 -8.52 -2.41 15.92
C GLN A 329 -8.37 -1.68 17.26
N VAL A 330 -7.12 -1.41 17.64
CA VAL A 330 -6.77 -0.70 18.87
C VAL A 330 -6.21 0.66 18.52
N TYR A 331 -6.84 1.70 19.07
CA TYR A 331 -6.41 3.08 18.90
C TYR A 331 -6.06 3.71 20.24
N HIS A 332 -5.21 4.74 20.22
CA HIS A 332 -5.12 5.67 21.36
C HIS A 332 -5.44 7.11 20.99
N GLU A 333 -5.89 7.86 22.00
CA GLU A 333 -5.91 9.31 22.04
C GLU A 333 -4.84 9.79 23.04
N PRO A 334 -3.74 10.38 22.57
CA PRO A 334 -2.71 10.92 23.46
C PRO A 334 -3.11 12.32 23.95
N PRO A 335 -2.56 12.82 25.08
CA PRO A 335 -2.80 14.18 25.50
C PRO A 335 -2.22 15.14 24.46
N GLN A 336 -2.96 16.20 24.10
CA GLN A 336 -2.50 17.17 23.10
C GLN A 336 -1.12 17.74 23.42
N GLY A 337 -0.87 18.03 24.70
CA GLY A 337 0.41 18.53 25.19
C GLY A 337 0.80 19.83 24.50
N LYS A 338 2.10 20.04 24.29
CA LYS A 338 2.63 21.19 23.55
C LYS A 338 2.85 20.89 22.07
N LEU A 339 2.94 19.62 21.70
CA LEU A 339 3.20 19.22 20.31
C LEU A 339 1.96 19.30 19.42
N GLY A 340 0.76 19.12 19.98
CA GLY A 340 -0.46 18.84 19.19
C GLY A 340 -0.40 17.42 18.61
N LYS A 341 -1.50 16.66 18.70
CA LYS A 341 -1.53 15.24 18.29
C LYS A 341 -2.86 14.86 17.64
N PRO A 342 -2.85 13.88 16.71
CA PRO A 342 -4.09 13.32 16.17
C PRO A 342 -4.94 12.72 17.29
N LYS A 343 -6.26 12.90 17.18
CA LYS A 343 -7.24 12.38 18.14
C LYS A 343 -7.27 10.86 18.19
N ARG A 344 -7.02 10.18 17.07
CA ARG A 344 -6.99 8.72 16.95
C ARG A 344 -5.70 8.31 16.26
N ASN A 345 -5.03 7.29 16.80
CA ASN A 345 -3.84 6.69 16.21
C ASN A 345 -3.96 5.17 16.37
N LEU A 346 -3.96 4.44 15.25
CA LEU A 346 -3.88 2.99 15.24
C LEU A 346 -2.54 2.57 15.83
N ILE A 347 -2.59 1.63 16.78
CA ILE A 347 -1.39 1.12 17.46
C ILE A 347 -1.29 -0.40 17.50
N GLU A 348 -2.41 -1.09 17.37
CA GLU A 348 -2.43 -2.54 17.24
C GLU A 348 -3.67 -3.00 16.48
N PHE A 349 -3.58 -4.17 15.85
CA PHE A 349 -4.76 -4.85 15.30
C PHE A 349 -4.52 -6.36 15.20
N GLN A 350 -5.58 -7.13 15.29
CA GLN A 350 -5.59 -8.56 15.01
C GLN A 350 -6.91 -8.92 14.32
N LYS A 351 -6.86 -9.91 13.43
CA LYS A 351 -8.04 -10.48 12.80
C LYS A 351 -8.34 -11.82 13.46
N THR A 352 -9.61 -12.08 13.76
CA THR A 352 -10.03 -13.37 14.32
C THR A 352 -9.85 -14.49 13.30
N GLU A 353 -9.82 -15.70 13.81
CA GLU A 353 -10.16 -16.90 13.05
C GLU A 353 -11.60 -16.84 12.52
N LEU A 354 -11.97 -17.82 11.69
CA LEU A 354 -13.35 -17.96 11.23
C LEU A 354 -14.25 -18.45 12.37
N LEU A 355 -14.94 -17.53 13.02
CA LEU A 355 -15.84 -17.82 14.13
C LEU A 355 -17.18 -18.32 13.62
N GLN A 356 -17.62 -19.48 14.10
CA GLN A 356 -18.99 -19.96 13.92
C GLN A 356 -19.98 -19.13 14.76
N PRO A 357 -21.29 -19.12 14.44
CA PRO A 357 -22.31 -18.51 15.28
C PRO A 357 -22.22 -18.95 16.75
N GLY A 358 -22.08 -17.99 17.67
CA GLY A 358 -21.91 -18.19 19.10
C GLY A 358 -20.48 -18.52 19.56
N GLU A 359 -19.53 -18.72 18.65
CA GLU A 359 -18.12 -18.94 18.97
C GLU A 359 -17.46 -17.64 19.42
N THR A 360 -16.47 -17.77 20.32
CA THR A 360 -15.71 -16.65 20.88
C THR A 360 -14.23 -16.91 20.79
N GLU A 361 -13.48 -15.90 20.37
CA GLU A 361 -12.02 -15.89 20.40
C GLU A 361 -11.51 -14.77 21.32
N ASN A 362 -10.42 -15.04 22.04
CA ASN A 362 -9.78 -14.06 22.92
C ASN A 362 -8.49 -13.56 22.28
N LEU A 363 -8.43 -12.26 22.01
CA LEU A 363 -7.28 -11.57 21.47
C LEU A 363 -6.55 -10.80 22.56
N ASN A 364 -5.23 -10.74 22.47
CA ASN A 364 -4.37 -10.05 23.42
C ASN A 364 -3.44 -9.08 22.69
N PHE A 365 -3.41 -7.84 23.17
CA PHE A 365 -2.59 -6.76 22.63
C PHE A 365 -1.67 -6.24 23.73
N GLU A 366 -0.36 -6.37 23.55
CA GLU A 366 0.63 -5.77 24.45
C GLU A 366 1.29 -4.56 23.80
N ILE A 367 0.96 -3.37 24.30
CA ILE A 367 1.47 -2.11 23.80
C ILE A 367 2.51 -1.55 24.77
N LYS A 368 3.76 -1.39 24.32
CA LYS A 368 4.79 -0.75 25.14
C LYS A 368 4.56 0.76 25.15
N LEU A 369 4.60 1.36 26.33
CA LEU A 369 4.36 2.81 26.48
C LEU A 369 5.30 3.66 25.63
N GLN A 370 6.55 3.21 25.48
CA GLN A 370 7.55 3.90 24.64
C GLN A 370 7.16 4.00 23.16
N ASP A 371 6.33 3.09 22.65
CA ASP A 371 5.92 3.06 21.24
C ASP A 371 4.82 4.12 20.97
N LEU A 372 4.25 4.72 22.03
CA LEU A 372 3.26 5.80 21.98
C LEU A 372 3.87 7.21 21.88
N ALA A 373 5.19 7.30 21.72
CA ALA A 373 5.93 8.56 21.77
C ALA A 373 5.75 9.40 20.50
N SER A 374 5.69 10.73 20.68
CA SER A 374 5.74 11.70 19.57
C SER A 374 7.15 12.29 19.47
N TYR A 375 7.54 12.71 18.27
CA TYR A 375 8.84 13.31 18.00
C TYR A 375 8.78 14.84 18.14
N ASP A 376 9.57 15.41 19.05
CA ASP A 376 9.73 16.85 19.20
C ASP A 376 10.88 17.36 18.33
N ASP A 377 10.60 17.71 17.08
CA ASP A 377 11.57 18.32 16.16
C ASP A 377 11.91 19.79 16.50
N SER A 378 11.02 20.48 17.20
CA SER A 378 11.09 21.93 17.46
C SER A 378 11.77 22.28 18.79
N GLY A 379 11.74 21.36 19.76
CA GLY A 379 12.12 21.60 21.14
C GLY A 379 11.05 22.27 21.99
N VAL A 380 9.79 22.35 21.53
CA VAL A 380 8.70 23.01 22.26
C VAL A 380 8.42 22.33 23.62
N THR A 381 8.74 21.04 23.74
CA THR A 381 8.62 20.30 25.00
C THR A 381 9.76 20.58 25.97
N GLY A 382 10.85 21.21 25.49
CA GLY A 382 12.13 21.37 26.18
C GLY A 382 13.16 20.29 25.80
N HIS A 383 12.80 19.36 24.91
CA HIS A 383 13.62 18.22 24.51
C HIS A 383 13.70 18.10 22.97
N PRO A 384 14.43 19.01 22.30
CA PRO A 384 14.54 18.97 20.84
C PRO A 384 15.17 17.67 20.35
N PHE A 385 14.71 17.23 19.18
CA PHE A 385 15.17 16.05 18.45
C PHE A 385 15.05 14.78 19.30
N SER A 386 13.90 14.60 19.95
CA SER A 386 13.67 13.49 20.87
C SER A 386 12.27 12.91 20.72
N TYR A 387 12.14 11.59 20.84
CA TYR A 387 10.87 10.94 21.10
C TYR A 387 10.49 11.14 22.57
N VAL A 388 9.30 11.68 22.81
CA VAL A 388 8.78 12.02 24.14
C VAL A 388 7.35 11.52 24.33
N LEU A 389 7.04 11.13 25.57
CA LEU A 389 5.67 10.98 26.06
C LEU A 389 5.36 12.23 26.89
N GLU A 390 4.46 13.09 26.41
CA GLU A 390 4.05 14.27 27.17
C GLU A 390 3.15 13.88 28.34
N ALA A 391 3.23 14.63 29.45
CA ALA A 391 2.37 14.40 30.61
C ALA A 391 0.89 14.59 30.24
N GLY A 392 0.02 13.78 30.85
CA GLY A 392 -1.42 13.84 30.63
C GLY A 392 -2.07 12.46 30.56
N GLU A 393 -3.32 12.46 30.14
CA GLU A 393 -4.13 11.24 30.00
C GLU A 393 -4.01 10.67 28.59
N TYR A 394 -3.64 9.40 28.51
CA TYR A 394 -3.66 8.58 27.32
C TYR A 394 -4.89 7.68 27.38
N GLN A 395 -5.78 7.78 26.41
CA GLN A 395 -7.01 6.99 26.35
C GLN A 395 -6.88 5.89 25.28
N PHE A 396 -7.41 4.70 25.57
CA PHE A 396 -7.33 3.54 24.69
C PHE A 396 -8.72 3.11 24.23
N TYR A 397 -8.85 2.89 22.93
CA TYR A 397 -10.10 2.55 22.27
C TYR A 397 -9.97 1.24 21.52
N VAL A 398 -11.04 0.44 21.54
CA VAL A 398 -11.14 -0.83 20.81
C VAL A 398 -12.42 -0.83 20.00
N GLY A 399 -12.36 -1.38 18.79
CA GLY A 399 -13.54 -1.62 17.98
C GLY A 399 -13.25 -2.22 16.61
N GLY A 400 -14.31 -2.46 15.83
CA GLY A 400 -14.21 -3.00 14.47
C GLY A 400 -14.01 -1.96 13.37
N SER A 401 -14.08 -0.67 13.71
CA SER A 401 -13.79 0.49 12.83
C SER A 401 -13.82 1.80 13.64
N LEU A 402 -13.37 2.92 13.05
CA LEU A 402 -13.39 4.24 13.70
C LEU A 402 -14.78 4.72 14.17
N ILE A 403 -15.88 4.27 13.53
CA ILE A 403 -17.25 4.64 13.93
C ILE A 403 -17.79 3.82 15.11
N ASN A 404 -17.18 2.66 15.38
CA ASN A 404 -17.62 1.71 16.40
C ASN A 404 -16.51 1.49 17.44
N LEU A 405 -15.90 2.58 17.92
CA LEU A 405 -14.86 2.55 18.95
C LEU A 405 -15.45 2.74 20.34
N GLU A 406 -15.04 1.87 21.27
CA GLU A 406 -15.35 1.97 22.69
C GLU A 406 -14.10 2.35 23.49
N LEU A 407 -14.25 3.29 24.44
CA LEU A 407 -13.18 3.63 25.39
C LEU A 407 -13.04 2.48 26.39
N VAL A 408 -11.91 1.78 26.35
CA VAL A 408 -11.63 0.65 27.26
C VAL A 408 -11.00 1.11 28.56
N GLY A 409 -10.22 2.20 28.51
CA GLY A 409 -9.64 2.80 29.71
C GLY A 409 -8.60 3.86 29.40
N ASN A 410 -7.90 4.30 30.43
CA ASN A 410 -6.87 5.33 30.33
C ASN A 410 -5.62 5.01 31.17
N TYR A 411 -4.53 5.67 30.80
CA TYR A 411 -3.28 5.72 31.54
C TYR A 411 -2.89 7.18 31.75
N HIS A 412 -2.68 7.59 32.99
CA HIS A 412 -2.23 8.94 33.33
C HIS A 412 -0.72 8.97 33.54
N LEU A 413 -0.03 9.80 32.74
CA LEU A 413 1.38 10.06 32.88
C LEU A 413 1.60 11.41 33.59
N GLU A 414 2.12 11.36 34.81
CA GLU A 414 2.32 12.55 35.67
C GLU A 414 3.32 13.57 35.10
N LYS A 415 4.36 13.09 34.42
CA LYS A 415 5.47 13.93 33.93
C LYS A 415 5.95 13.43 32.58
N LEU A 416 6.39 14.38 31.76
CA LEU A 416 6.99 14.08 30.47
C LEU A 416 8.15 13.09 30.63
N LEU A 417 8.19 12.06 29.79
CA LEU A 417 9.28 11.12 29.68
C LEU A 417 9.99 11.29 28.34
N VAL A 418 11.32 11.37 28.37
CA VAL A 418 12.14 11.31 27.17
C VAL A 418 12.46 9.85 26.90
N ILE A 419 11.89 9.31 25.82
CA ILE A 419 12.07 7.91 25.42
C ILE A 419 13.40 7.73 24.73
N GLN A 420 13.70 8.60 23.78
CA GLN A 420 14.93 8.53 23.01
C GLN A 420 15.36 9.93 22.59
N LYS A 421 16.63 10.26 22.85
CA LYS A 421 17.25 11.48 22.35
C LYS A 421 18.04 11.17 21.09
N LEU A 422 17.76 11.89 20.02
CA LEU A 422 18.37 11.76 18.70
C LEU A 422 19.08 13.06 18.31
N LYS A 423 19.49 13.15 17.05
CA LYS A 423 19.99 14.35 16.39
C LYS A 423 18.95 14.83 15.39
N GLN A 424 19.03 16.11 15.01
CA GLN A 424 18.28 16.61 13.88
C GLN A 424 18.79 15.96 12.60
N ILE A 425 17.95 15.18 11.92
CA ILE A 425 18.30 14.45 10.71
C ILE A 425 17.23 14.72 9.63
N ALA A 426 17.67 14.96 8.40
CA ALA A 426 16.81 15.17 7.24
C ALA A 426 15.72 16.25 7.44
N ALA A 427 16.02 17.30 8.22
CA ALA A 427 15.11 18.42 8.42
C ALA A 427 14.98 19.29 7.15
N PRO A 428 13.85 19.98 6.94
CA PRO A 428 13.66 20.81 5.75
C PRO A 428 14.63 22.00 5.71
N VAL A 429 15.12 22.34 4.52
CA VAL A 429 15.95 23.53 4.27
C VAL A 429 15.13 24.74 3.81
N GLU A 430 13.96 24.48 3.23
CA GLU A 430 12.99 25.51 2.82
C GLU A 430 11.92 25.69 3.89
N ASN A 431 11.52 26.93 4.13
CA ASN A 431 10.53 27.26 5.14
C ASN A 431 9.11 27.21 4.58
N PHE A 432 8.23 26.49 5.26
CA PHE A 432 6.79 26.47 5.04
C PHE A 432 6.06 26.33 6.39
N ASN A 433 4.75 26.55 6.39
CA ASN A 433 3.96 26.34 7.60
C ASN A 433 3.32 24.95 7.58
N ARG A 434 3.42 24.25 8.70
CA ARG A 434 2.77 22.96 8.95
C ARG A 434 1.52 23.11 9.82
N LEU A 435 0.58 22.20 9.65
CA LEU A 435 -0.65 22.07 10.43
C LEU A 435 -0.33 21.59 11.85
N VAL A 436 -1.04 22.17 12.82
CA VAL A 436 -1.00 21.83 14.25
C VAL A 436 -2.41 21.90 14.82
N ALA A 437 -2.79 20.89 15.61
CA ALA A 437 -4.01 20.93 16.39
C ALA A 437 -3.87 21.85 17.60
N THR A 438 -4.74 22.86 17.70
CA THR A 438 -4.86 23.73 18.87
C THR A 438 -6.25 23.57 19.49
N LEU A 439 -6.33 23.53 20.82
CA LEU A 439 -7.60 23.47 21.53
C LEU A 439 -8.18 24.89 21.69
N GLU A 440 -9.28 25.17 20.99
CA GLU A 440 -10.05 26.42 21.08
C GLU A 440 -11.50 26.11 21.44
N GLU A 441 -12.04 26.75 22.48
CA GLU A 441 -13.43 26.57 22.94
C GLU A 441 -13.87 25.10 23.14
N GLY A 442 -12.91 24.23 23.52
CA GLY A 442 -13.16 22.79 23.74
C GLY A 442 -13.18 21.94 22.47
N ARG A 443 -12.77 22.48 21.32
CA ARG A 443 -12.60 21.76 20.05
C ARG A 443 -11.18 21.89 19.53
N LEU A 444 -10.70 20.86 18.85
CA LEU A 444 -9.44 20.93 18.12
C LEU A 444 -9.68 21.67 16.81
N VAL A 445 -8.92 22.72 16.56
CA VAL A 445 -8.99 23.53 15.34
C VAL A 445 -7.64 23.52 14.63
N GLU A 446 -7.70 23.70 13.32
CA GLU A 446 -6.51 23.81 12.48
C GLU A 446 -5.80 25.14 12.71
N THR A 447 -4.53 25.06 13.11
CA THR A 447 -3.63 26.20 13.19
C THR A 447 -2.33 25.87 12.45
N TYR A 448 -1.55 26.87 12.08
CA TYR A 448 -0.35 26.68 11.28
C TYR A 448 0.86 27.35 11.92
N GLN A 449 2.00 26.67 11.92
CA GLN A 449 3.27 27.19 12.43
C GLN A 449 4.44 26.87 11.48
N PRO A 450 5.51 27.66 11.45
CA PRO A 450 6.67 27.36 10.61
C PRO A 450 7.33 26.05 11.03
N VAL A 451 7.87 25.32 10.05
CA VAL A 451 8.67 24.11 10.29
C VAL A 451 10.03 24.45 10.92
N THR A 452 10.62 23.46 11.60
CA THR A 452 11.98 23.58 12.12
C THR A 452 12.99 23.32 11.01
N LEU A 453 13.73 24.35 10.60
CA LEU A 453 14.74 24.21 9.55
C LEU A 453 15.98 23.46 10.01
N GLN A 454 16.67 22.86 9.05
CA GLN A 454 17.98 22.25 9.24
C GLN A 454 18.98 23.25 9.81
N LYS A 455 19.63 22.89 10.92
CA LYS A 455 20.63 23.72 11.61
C LYS A 455 22.07 23.36 11.25
N GLU A 456 22.33 22.07 11.05
CA GLU A 456 23.67 21.54 10.76
C GLU A 456 23.84 21.27 9.27
N SER A 457 25.09 21.36 8.78
CA SER A 457 25.39 21.06 7.38
C SER A 457 25.51 19.55 7.16
N VAL A 458 24.71 19.00 6.24
CA VAL A 458 24.83 17.59 5.81
C VAL A 458 26.25 17.28 5.34
N LYS A 459 26.86 18.20 4.57
CA LYS A 459 28.25 18.07 4.12
C LYS A 459 29.24 17.93 5.29
N GLU A 460 29.10 18.73 6.34
CA GLU A 460 29.97 18.64 7.51
C GLU A 460 29.77 17.30 8.24
N ARG A 461 28.53 16.82 8.33
CA ARG A 461 28.20 15.51 8.89
C ARG A 461 28.86 14.38 8.11
N VAL A 462 28.77 14.41 6.77
CA VAL A 462 29.41 13.45 5.86
C VAL A 462 30.93 13.46 6.05
N LEU A 463 31.57 14.63 6.09
CA LEU A 463 33.02 14.74 6.28
C LEU A 463 33.46 14.19 7.65
N GLN A 464 32.73 14.50 8.72
CA GLN A 464 33.00 13.93 10.05
C GLN A 464 32.83 12.41 10.07
N HIS A 465 31.81 11.88 9.39
CA HIS A 465 31.62 10.45 9.26
C HIS A 465 32.81 9.79 8.54
N LEU A 466 33.25 10.34 7.41
CA LEU A 466 34.42 9.85 6.68
C LEU A 466 35.70 9.85 7.52
N GLU A 467 35.91 10.87 8.36
CA GLU A 467 37.04 10.93 9.30
C GLU A 467 36.94 9.87 10.41
N SER A 468 35.72 9.43 10.75
CA SER A 468 35.46 8.43 11.78
C SER A 468 35.55 6.98 11.31
N LEU A 469 35.61 6.74 9.99
CA LEU A 469 35.68 5.40 9.42
C LEU A 469 37.01 4.74 9.83
N SER A 470 36.93 3.74 10.71
CA SER A 470 38.01 2.79 10.97
C SER A 470 38.05 1.70 9.89
N GLU A 471 39.18 0.99 9.76
CA GLU A 471 39.23 -0.23 8.94
C GLU A 471 38.13 -1.21 9.38
N VAL A 472 37.43 -1.81 8.42
CA VAL A 472 36.38 -2.79 8.70
C VAL A 472 37.03 -4.03 9.31
N SER A 473 36.82 -4.26 10.60
CA SER A 473 37.17 -5.50 11.29
C SER A 473 35.91 -6.32 11.51
N SER A 474 35.75 -7.40 10.74
CA SER A 474 34.73 -8.41 10.98
C SER A 474 35.41 -9.77 11.11
N GLU A 475 35.01 -10.54 12.13
CA GLU A 475 35.47 -11.91 12.35
C GLU A 475 34.56 -12.95 11.67
N GLU A 476 33.46 -12.52 11.06
CA GLU A 476 32.53 -13.42 10.37
C GLU A 476 33.14 -13.92 9.06
N THR A 477 33.15 -15.24 8.88
CA THR A 477 33.60 -15.86 7.62
C THR A 477 32.52 -15.78 6.56
N PHE A 478 32.90 -15.38 5.35
CA PHE A 478 32.04 -15.52 4.18
C PHE A 478 31.91 -17.01 3.87
N LEU A 479 30.69 -17.54 4.03
CA LEU A 479 30.37 -18.96 4.22
C LEU A 479 31.01 -19.89 3.18
N ASP A 480 31.25 -19.39 1.97
CA ASP A 480 31.80 -20.19 0.86
C ASP A 480 33.32 -20.03 0.62
N THR A 481 34.00 -19.15 1.36
CA THR A 481 35.45 -18.89 1.14
C THR A 481 36.34 -19.24 2.33
N GLY A 482 35.77 -19.40 3.53
CA GLY A 482 36.55 -19.57 4.76
C GLY A 482 37.40 -18.35 5.15
N LYS A 483 37.27 -17.24 4.42
CA LYS A 483 37.86 -15.93 4.75
C LYS A 483 36.86 -15.09 5.52
N THR A 484 37.34 -14.25 6.41
CA THR A 484 36.53 -13.20 7.02
C THR A 484 36.04 -12.18 5.97
N VAL A 485 34.95 -11.48 6.25
CA VAL A 485 34.47 -10.37 5.41
C VAL A 485 35.58 -9.32 5.22
N SER A 486 36.35 -9.03 6.27
CA SER A 486 37.47 -8.08 6.19
C SER A 486 38.57 -8.57 5.24
N GLU A 487 39.00 -9.83 5.35
CA GLU A 487 40.00 -10.42 4.45
C GLU A 487 39.52 -10.42 2.99
N LEU A 488 38.21 -10.62 2.77
CA LEU A 488 37.63 -10.56 1.44
C LEU A 488 37.68 -9.14 0.87
N ILE A 489 37.24 -8.13 1.64
CA ILE A 489 37.26 -6.71 1.25
C ILE A 489 38.70 -6.27 0.91
N HIS A 490 39.68 -6.61 1.76
CA HIS A 490 41.08 -6.28 1.52
C HIS A 490 41.69 -7.00 0.30
N SER A 491 41.06 -8.07 -0.17
CA SER A 491 41.51 -8.79 -1.36
C SER A 491 41.01 -8.17 -2.68
N PHE A 492 40.05 -7.23 -2.62
CA PHE A 492 39.52 -6.58 -3.81
C PHE A 492 40.41 -5.45 -4.32
N SER A 493 40.54 -5.36 -5.64
CA SER A 493 41.11 -4.20 -6.32
C SER A 493 40.15 -3.00 -6.22
N LYS A 494 40.64 -1.79 -6.52
CA LYS A 494 39.77 -0.61 -6.61
C LYS A 494 38.67 -0.76 -7.66
N GLU A 495 38.98 -1.43 -8.77
CA GLU A 495 38.02 -1.72 -9.83
C GLU A 495 36.94 -2.71 -9.38
N GLU A 496 37.31 -3.71 -8.58
CA GLU A 496 36.36 -4.67 -8.01
C GLU A 496 35.46 -4.04 -6.95
N LEU A 497 36.01 -3.19 -6.08
CA LEU A 497 35.23 -2.43 -5.10
C LEU A 497 34.24 -1.48 -5.80
N ASP A 498 34.67 -0.81 -6.86
CA ASP A 498 33.81 0.04 -7.70
C ASP A 498 32.72 -0.80 -8.40
N ALA A 499 33.07 -1.96 -8.96
CA ALA A 499 32.12 -2.86 -9.62
C ALA A 499 31.05 -3.44 -8.67
N LEU A 500 31.39 -3.67 -7.40
CA LEU A 500 30.42 -4.10 -6.36
C LEU A 500 29.33 -3.06 -6.07
N THR A 501 29.59 -1.78 -6.36
CA THR A 501 28.61 -0.69 -6.16
C THR A 501 27.68 -0.46 -7.34
N ARG A 502 27.77 -1.31 -8.39
CA ARG A 502 27.01 -1.14 -9.64
C ARG A 502 26.12 -2.35 -9.90
N GLY A 503 24.92 -2.07 -10.42
CA GLY A 503 24.13 -3.05 -11.16
C GLY A 503 24.59 -3.17 -12.61
N GLU A 504 24.34 -4.32 -13.23
CA GLU A 504 24.46 -4.51 -14.67
C GLU A 504 23.33 -3.74 -15.39
N GLY A 505 23.66 -3.13 -16.52
CA GLY A 505 22.70 -2.56 -17.44
C GLY A 505 23.01 -2.96 -18.90
N PRO A 506 22.00 -2.97 -19.80
CA PRO A 506 20.58 -2.68 -19.58
C PRO A 506 19.85 -3.79 -18.78
N MET A 507 18.55 -3.60 -18.49
CA MET A 507 17.68 -4.66 -17.92
C MET A 507 17.76 -5.94 -18.77
N ASN A 508 17.22 -7.05 -18.23
CA ASN A 508 17.25 -8.38 -18.83
C ASN A 508 18.68 -8.96 -18.93
N SER A 509 19.34 -9.04 -17.77
CA SER A 509 20.66 -9.68 -17.63
C SER A 509 20.65 -11.10 -18.19
N SER A 510 21.72 -11.48 -18.89
CA SER A 510 21.91 -12.83 -19.39
C SER A 510 22.24 -13.88 -18.32
N PHE A 511 22.50 -13.44 -17.07
CA PHE A 511 22.80 -14.33 -15.95
C PHE A 511 21.55 -14.87 -15.25
N GLY A 512 20.38 -14.25 -15.49
CA GLY A 512 19.11 -14.63 -14.90
C GLY A 512 18.06 -15.05 -15.93
N PRO A 513 16.84 -15.37 -15.49
CA PRO A 513 15.70 -15.62 -16.36
C PRO A 513 15.39 -14.41 -17.25
N LYS A 514 14.90 -14.66 -18.47
CA LYS A 514 14.52 -13.59 -19.41
C LYS A 514 13.42 -12.70 -18.83
N GLY A 515 13.61 -11.39 -18.95
CA GLY A 515 12.72 -10.36 -18.42
C GLY A 515 13.12 -9.81 -17.06
N ASN A 516 14.23 -10.30 -16.45
CA ASN A 516 14.69 -9.79 -15.15
C ASN A 516 15.00 -8.28 -15.18
N ALA A 517 14.89 -7.63 -14.02
CA ALA A 517 15.12 -6.19 -13.88
C ALA A 517 16.61 -5.81 -13.94
N GLY A 518 17.51 -6.78 -13.74
CA GLY A 518 18.95 -6.61 -13.77
C GLY A 518 19.63 -7.48 -12.74
N MET A 519 20.94 -7.32 -12.58
CA MET A 519 21.70 -8.01 -11.54
C MET A 519 22.76 -7.12 -10.91
N PHE A 520 23.20 -7.45 -9.71
CA PHE A 520 24.35 -6.81 -9.05
C PHE A 520 25.27 -7.86 -8.41
N GLY A 521 26.33 -7.43 -7.73
CA GLY A 521 27.31 -8.34 -7.11
C GLY A 521 28.37 -8.78 -8.11
N GLY A 522 28.25 -9.99 -8.64
CA GLY A 522 29.21 -10.60 -9.59
C GLY A 522 29.21 -9.99 -11.01
N THR A 523 29.21 -8.67 -11.13
CA THR A 523 29.06 -7.94 -12.40
C THR A 523 30.24 -8.11 -13.35
N ILE A 524 31.46 -8.24 -12.82
CA ILE A 524 32.68 -8.50 -13.61
C ILE A 524 33.25 -9.89 -13.34
N GLU A 525 34.02 -10.42 -14.29
CA GLU A 525 34.56 -11.78 -14.23
C GLU A 525 35.44 -12.01 -12.99
N SER A 526 36.26 -11.02 -12.60
CA SER A 526 37.16 -11.17 -11.46
C SER A 526 36.42 -11.30 -10.12
N LEU A 527 35.27 -10.64 -9.96
CA LEU A 527 34.39 -10.83 -8.79
C LEU A 527 33.82 -12.25 -8.75
N ARG A 528 33.38 -12.77 -9.92
CA ARG A 528 32.86 -14.14 -10.03
C ARG A 528 33.95 -15.19 -9.76
N GLN A 529 35.17 -14.97 -10.25
CA GLN A 529 36.33 -15.83 -9.94
C GLN A 529 36.68 -15.84 -8.44
N LYS A 530 36.32 -14.79 -7.71
CA LYS A 530 36.45 -14.69 -6.24
C LYS A 530 35.25 -15.23 -5.46
N GLY A 531 34.26 -15.80 -6.15
CA GLY A 531 33.10 -16.42 -5.53
C GLY A 531 31.95 -15.47 -5.21
N ILE A 532 31.95 -14.24 -5.74
CA ILE A 532 30.80 -13.34 -5.64
C ILE A 532 29.81 -13.66 -6.78
N PRO A 533 28.60 -14.16 -6.49
CA PRO A 533 27.63 -14.50 -7.53
C PRO A 533 26.95 -13.24 -8.10
N PRO A 534 26.48 -13.28 -9.35
CA PRO A 534 25.41 -12.40 -9.81
C PRO A 534 24.17 -12.58 -8.92
N VAL A 535 23.57 -11.48 -8.47
CA VAL A 535 22.29 -11.48 -7.73
C VAL A 535 21.23 -10.91 -8.65
N ILE A 536 20.28 -11.73 -9.08
CA ILE A 536 19.22 -11.38 -10.02
C ILE A 536 18.07 -10.67 -9.32
N THR A 537 17.67 -9.52 -9.86
CA THR A 537 16.54 -8.72 -9.39
C THR A 537 15.37 -8.79 -10.36
N THR A 538 14.14 -8.79 -9.84
CA THR A 538 12.92 -8.91 -10.64
C THR A 538 11.79 -8.09 -10.01
N ASP A 539 10.99 -7.39 -10.82
CA ASP A 539 9.73 -6.80 -10.36
C ASP A 539 8.66 -7.89 -10.19
N GLY A 540 7.55 -7.70 -9.48
CA GLY A 540 7.15 -6.55 -8.68
C GLY A 540 6.08 -6.94 -7.66
N PRO A 541 5.46 -5.97 -6.96
CA PRO A 541 4.57 -6.24 -5.84
C PRO A 541 3.37 -7.13 -6.13
N ALA A 542 2.79 -7.09 -7.34
CA ALA A 542 1.64 -7.93 -7.68
C ALA A 542 1.99 -9.24 -8.41
N GLY A 543 3.28 -9.59 -8.49
CA GLY A 543 3.75 -10.86 -9.04
C GLY A 543 5.07 -10.75 -9.80
N ILE A 544 5.63 -11.88 -10.24
CA ILE A 544 6.97 -11.96 -10.84
C ILE A 544 6.92 -11.54 -12.31
N ARG A 545 7.41 -10.35 -12.63
CA ARG A 545 7.55 -9.78 -13.97
C ARG A 545 8.76 -10.39 -14.68
N LEU A 546 8.50 -11.45 -15.45
CA LEU A 546 9.45 -12.09 -16.34
C LEU A 546 8.77 -12.43 -17.67
N ASN A 547 9.55 -12.88 -18.65
CA ASN A 547 9.01 -13.51 -19.87
C ASN A 547 8.55 -14.96 -19.60
N TYR A 548 8.04 -15.25 -18.41
CA TYR A 548 7.55 -16.56 -17.98
C TYR A 548 6.18 -16.39 -17.34
N TYR A 549 5.37 -17.45 -17.34
CA TYR A 549 4.14 -17.44 -16.57
C TYR A 549 4.44 -17.43 -15.07
N ALA A 550 3.77 -16.54 -14.33
CA ALA A 550 3.87 -16.42 -12.88
C ALA A 550 2.52 -16.01 -12.27
N SER A 551 2.32 -16.32 -10.99
CA SER A 551 1.09 -15.98 -10.28
C SER A 551 0.88 -14.46 -10.22
N LEU A 552 -0.34 -14.00 -10.48
CA LEU A 552 -0.74 -12.60 -10.33
C LEU A 552 -1.50 -12.43 -9.02
N LEU A 553 -0.85 -11.76 -8.07
CA LEU A 553 -1.32 -11.49 -6.72
C LEU A 553 -2.35 -10.34 -6.70
N PRO A 554 -3.18 -10.24 -5.64
CA PRO A 554 -3.86 -9.00 -5.29
C PRO A 554 -2.90 -7.80 -5.21
N CYS A 555 -3.40 -6.60 -5.51
CA CYS A 555 -2.63 -5.38 -5.35
C CYS A 555 -2.36 -5.05 -3.86
N GLY A 556 -1.43 -4.14 -3.58
CA GLY A 556 -1.03 -3.78 -2.21
C GLY A 556 -2.20 -3.29 -1.35
N THR A 557 -3.08 -2.46 -1.92
CA THR A 557 -4.25 -1.93 -1.22
C THR A 557 -5.28 -3.01 -0.91
N ALA A 558 -5.44 -3.98 -1.82
CA ALA A 558 -6.27 -5.16 -1.59
C ALA A 558 -5.69 -6.00 -0.43
N PHE A 559 -4.37 -6.26 -0.42
CA PHE A 559 -3.74 -6.94 0.70
C PHE A 559 -3.95 -6.20 2.02
N ALA A 560 -3.68 -4.89 2.07
CA ALA A 560 -3.91 -4.07 3.27
C ALA A 560 -5.35 -4.18 3.77
N SER A 561 -6.33 -4.22 2.86
CA SER A 561 -7.75 -4.35 3.20
C SER A 561 -8.12 -5.68 3.88
N THR A 562 -7.27 -6.71 3.76
CA THR A 562 -7.48 -7.97 4.48
C THR A 562 -7.27 -7.84 5.98
N TRP A 563 -6.40 -6.92 6.42
CA TRP A 563 -5.90 -6.80 7.80
C TRP A 563 -5.41 -8.15 8.37
N ASN A 564 -4.91 -9.03 7.50
CA ASN A 564 -4.56 -10.41 7.82
C ASN A 564 -3.06 -10.67 7.56
N LEU A 565 -2.26 -10.44 8.60
CA LEU A 565 -0.80 -10.59 8.55
C LEU A 565 -0.36 -12.02 8.25
N GLU A 566 -1.02 -13.01 8.85
CA GLU A 566 -0.70 -14.42 8.64
C GLU A 566 -0.98 -14.87 7.21
N LEU A 567 -2.12 -14.46 6.65
CA LEU A 567 -2.45 -14.77 5.25
C LEU A 567 -1.41 -14.19 4.29
N LEU A 568 -0.98 -12.94 4.52
CA LEU A 568 0.04 -12.28 3.70
C LEU A 568 1.40 -12.98 3.83
N GLU A 569 1.78 -13.39 5.04
CA GLU A 569 3.01 -14.14 5.27
C GLU A 569 2.98 -15.50 4.55
N VAL A 570 1.90 -16.27 4.66
CA VAL A 570 1.75 -17.57 3.99
C VAL A 570 1.79 -17.43 2.47
N ILE A 571 1.18 -16.38 1.92
CA ILE A 571 1.28 -16.05 0.49
C ILE A 571 2.73 -15.71 0.13
N GLY A 572 3.40 -14.90 0.96
CA GLY A 572 4.81 -14.57 0.82
C GLY A 572 5.71 -15.81 0.76
N ILE A 573 5.42 -16.85 1.55
CA ILE A 573 6.16 -18.12 1.54
C ILE A 573 6.01 -18.83 0.19
N GLU A 574 4.79 -18.99 -0.32
CA GLU A 574 4.61 -19.64 -1.63
C GLU A 574 5.16 -18.77 -2.77
N PHE A 575 5.10 -17.46 -2.64
CA PHE A 575 5.58 -16.51 -3.63
C PHE A 575 7.11 -16.47 -3.69
N GLY A 576 7.78 -16.47 -2.54
CA GLY A 576 9.24 -16.58 -2.47
C GLY A 576 9.76 -17.90 -3.05
N LYS A 577 8.99 -18.99 -2.90
CA LYS A 577 9.29 -20.26 -3.56
C LYS A 577 9.15 -20.17 -5.08
N GLU A 578 8.07 -19.56 -5.58
CA GLU A 578 7.87 -19.33 -7.02
C GLU A 578 9.00 -18.46 -7.61
N LEU A 579 9.44 -17.44 -6.87
CA LEU A 579 10.57 -16.58 -7.25
C LEU A 579 11.88 -17.38 -7.40
N LEU A 580 12.18 -18.23 -6.42
CA LEU A 580 13.34 -19.12 -6.45
C LEU A 580 13.26 -20.11 -7.62
N ASP A 581 12.10 -20.74 -7.82
CA ASP A 581 11.88 -21.72 -8.89
C ASP A 581 12.02 -21.09 -10.29
N LEU A 582 11.68 -19.80 -10.43
CA LEU A 582 11.85 -19.02 -11.65
C LEU A 582 13.28 -18.47 -11.84
N GLY A 583 14.17 -18.66 -10.86
CA GLY A 583 15.60 -18.33 -10.98
C GLY A 583 15.94 -16.87 -10.66
N SER A 584 15.11 -16.20 -9.86
CA SER A 584 15.38 -14.85 -9.36
C SER A 584 15.79 -14.87 -7.89
N ASP A 585 16.74 -14.01 -7.50
CA ASP A 585 17.27 -13.96 -6.14
C ASP A 585 16.58 -12.91 -5.28
N MET A 586 16.02 -11.86 -5.90
CA MET A 586 15.42 -10.72 -5.21
C MET A 586 14.18 -10.19 -5.93
N ILE A 587 13.08 -10.06 -5.20
CA ILE A 587 11.88 -9.35 -5.67
C ILE A 587 11.94 -7.87 -5.25
N LEU A 588 11.62 -6.98 -6.18
CA LEU A 588 11.54 -5.53 -5.97
C LEU A 588 10.19 -5.14 -5.36
N ALA A 589 9.93 -5.66 -4.16
CA ALA A 589 8.68 -5.56 -3.42
C ALA A 589 8.92 -5.78 -1.92
N PRO A 590 8.03 -5.30 -1.02
CA PRO A 590 6.76 -4.63 -1.31
C PRO A 590 6.91 -3.13 -1.58
N GLY A 591 6.00 -2.56 -2.37
CA GLY A 591 5.77 -1.12 -2.37
C GLY A 591 5.06 -0.72 -1.06
N MET A 592 5.54 0.32 -0.38
CA MET A 592 5.04 0.68 0.97
C MET A 592 5.11 2.18 1.28
N ASN A 593 5.05 3.03 0.25
CA ASN A 593 4.89 4.47 0.48
C ASN A 593 3.47 4.77 0.99
N ILE A 594 3.33 5.77 1.87
CA ILE A 594 2.04 6.17 2.45
C ILE A 594 1.06 6.67 1.38
N HIS A 595 -0.21 6.33 1.48
CA HIS A 595 -1.27 6.94 0.66
C HIS A 595 -1.55 8.37 1.12
N ARG A 596 -0.65 9.30 0.77
CA ARG A 596 -0.75 10.72 1.17
C ARG A 596 -1.96 11.40 0.53
N ASN A 597 -2.32 10.99 -0.69
CA ASN A 597 -3.40 11.58 -1.47
C ASN A 597 -4.07 10.47 -2.33
N PRO A 598 -5.41 10.45 -2.48
CA PRO A 598 -6.10 9.42 -3.24
C PRO A 598 -5.72 9.38 -4.74
N LEU A 599 -5.23 10.51 -5.29
CA LEU A 599 -4.84 10.60 -6.69
C LEU A 599 -3.48 9.94 -7.00
N GLY A 600 -2.73 9.51 -5.99
CA GLY A 600 -1.42 8.88 -6.14
C GLY A 600 -1.41 7.74 -7.16
N GLY A 601 -0.64 7.88 -8.24
CA GLY A 601 -0.59 6.94 -9.37
C GLY A 601 -0.22 5.51 -9.01
N ARG A 602 0.52 5.33 -7.92
CA ARG A 602 0.99 4.01 -7.43
C ARG A 602 0.35 3.57 -6.12
N ASN A 603 -0.69 4.23 -5.62
CA ASN A 603 -1.33 3.76 -4.37
C ASN A 603 -1.78 2.30 -4.48
N PHE A 604 -2.23 1.83 -5.65
CA PHE A 604 -2.61 0.42 -5.85
C PHE A 604 -1.56 -0.60 -5.38
N GLU A 605 -0.27 -0.31 -5.50
CA GLU A 605 0.82 -1.23 -5.09
C GLU A 605 1.38 -0.94 -3.69
N TYR A 606 0.85 0.09 -3.02
CA TYR A 606 1.15 0.45 -1.64
C TYR A 606 0.01 -0.03 -0.73
N PHE A 607 0.18 0.11 0.59
CA PHE A 607 -0.73 -0.48 1.56
C PHE A 607 -1.81 0.48 2.05
N SER A 608 -1.44 1.62 2.65
CA SER A 608 -2.39 2.43 3.43
C SER A 608 -1.92 3.87 3.65
N GLU A 609 -2.85 4.76 4.02
CA GLU A 609 -2.58 6.06 4.63
C GLU A 609 -1.94 5.96 6.03
N ASP A 610 -2.07 4.81 6.71
CA ASP A 610 -1.55 4.57 8.05
C ASP A 610 -0.16 3.89 8.04
N PRO A 611 0.83 4.44 8.75
CA PRO A 611 2.18 3.87 8.79
C PRO A 611 2.30 2.59 9.59
N TYR A 612 1.44 2.35 10.59
CA TYR A 612 1.47 1.12 11.39
C TYR A 612 0.95 -0.06 10.57
N LEU A 613 -0.22 0.09 9.94
CA LEU A 613 -0.76 -0.91 9.02
C LEU A 613 0.23 -1.18 7.89
N THR A 614 0.74 -0.13 7.23
CA THR A 614 1.75 -0.24 6.16
C THR A 614 3.00 -1.01 6.62
N GLY A 615 3.54 -0.68 7.80
CA GLY A 615 4.73 -1.32 8.34
C GLY A 615 4.53 -2.79 8.67
N LYS A 616 3.40 -3.14 9.30
CA LYS A 616 3.06 -4.53 9.65
C LYS A 616 2.84 -5.39 8.40
N MET A 617 2.09 -4.89 7.42
CA MET A 617 1.87 -5.61 6.16
C MET A 617 3.20 -5.85 5.42
N ALA A 618 4.05 -4.82 5.33
CA ALA A 618 5.37 -4.95 4.72
C ALA A 618 6.26 -5.96 5.47
N ALA A 619 6.25 -5.95 6.81
CA ALA A 619 7.02 -6.89 7.62
C ALA A 619 6.61 -8.34 7.36
N SER A 620 5.31 -8.65 7.40
CA SER A 620 4.79 -10.00 7.12
C SER A 620 5.10 -10.48 5.71
N TYR A 621 4.99 -9.60 4.71
CA TYR A 621 5.39 -9.93 3.33
C TYR A 621 6.88 -10.30 3.26
N VAL A 622 7.76 -9.49 3.86
CA VAL A 622 9.21 -9.72 3.85
C VAL A 622 9.57 -11.02 4.57
N ILE A 623 8.95 -11.31 5.73
CA ILE A 623 9.17 -12.56 6.48
C ILE A 623 8.83 -13.76 5.58
N GLY A 624 7.66 -13.75 4.95
CA GLY A 624 7.21 -14.84 4.09
C GLY A 624 8.11 -15.04 2.87
N VAL A 625 8.44 -13.98 2.14
CA VAL A 625 9.31 -14.09 0.95
C VAL A 625 10.71 -14.59 1.33
N GLN A 626 11.31 -14.01 2.37
CA GLN A 626 12.69 -14.32 2.76
C GLN A 626 12.84 -15.70 3.42
N SER A 627 11.76 -16.38 3.78
CA SER A 627 11.83 -17.77 4.24
C SER A 627 12.35 -18.74 3.17
N ASN A 628 12.43 -18.32 1.89
CA ASN A 628 12.81 -19.14 0.74
C ASN A 628 14.23 -18.91 0.18
N GLN A 629 15.20 -18.46 0.98
CA GLN A 629 16.56 -18.13 0.50
C GLN A 629 16.60 -17.11 -0.65
N VAL A 630 15.57 -16.27 -0.75
CA VAL A 630 15.47 -15.13 -1.66
C VAL A 630 15.30 -13.84 -0.85
N ALA A 631 15.50 -12.68 -1.48
CA ALA A 631 15.39 -11.38 -0.84
C ALA A 631 14.09 -10.65 -1.23
N ALA A 632 13.48 -9.97 -0.25
CA ALA A 632 12.51 -8.92 -0.51
C ALA A 632 13.21 -7.55 -0.43
N CYS A 633 12.71 -6.57 -1.18
CA CYS A 633 13.28 -5.23 -1.29
C CYS A 633 12.17 -4.17 -1.11
N PRO A 634 11.85 -3.77 0.14
CA PRO A 634 10.85 -2.76 0.40
C PRO A 634 11.19 -1.43 -0.26
N LYS A 635 10.19 -0.79 -0.88
CA LYS A 635 10.35 0.41 -1.71
C LYS A 635 9.18 1.39 -1.59
N HIS A 636 9.34 2.68 -1.88
CA HIS A 636 10.57 3.38 -2.25
C HIS A 636 10.97 4.29 -1.09
N PHE A 637 12.14 4.08 -0.52
CA PHE A 637 12.65 4.78 0.65
C PHE A 637 13.22 6.16 0.27
N ALA A 638 12.52 7.27 0.47
CA ALA A 638 11.22 7.46 1.10
C ALA A 638 10.42 8.56 0.37
N CYS A 639 9.20 8.86 0.83
CA CYS A 639 8.38 9.98 0.35
C CYS A 639 8.09 10.00 -1.17
N ASN A 640 8.09 8.86 -1.86
CA ASN A 640 7.65 8.75 -3.25
C ASN A 640 6.12 8.66 -3.31
N ASN A 641 5.43 9.71 -2.86
CA ASN A 641 3.97 9.73 -2.75
C ASN A 641 3.30 10.43 -3.94
N GLN A 642 4.07 10.78 -4.99
CA GLN A 642 3.62 11.43 -6.22
C GLN A 642 4.50 10.93 -7.38
N GLU A 643 3.85 10.55 -8.48
CA GLU A 643 4.46 10.11 -9.73
C GLU A 643 4.77 11.29 -10.68
N THR A 644 3.94 12.34 -10.68
CA THR A 644 4.17 13.55 -11.48
C THR A 644 5.55 14.10 -11.19
N ASN A 645 6.40 14.07 -12.21
CA ASN A 645 7.78 14.53 -12.16
C ASN A 645 8.60 13.90 -11.03
N ARG A 646 8.34 12.64 -10.65
CA ARG A 646 9.00 11.94 -9.51
C ARG A 646 10.53 11.95 -9.52
N ASN A 647 11.14 12.08 -10.70
CA ASN A 647 12.59 12.20 -10.88
C ASN A 647 13.18 13.58 -10.52
N TYR A 648 12.33 14.60 -10.36
CA TYR A 648 12.76 15.98 -10.11
C TYR A 648 12.01 16.67 -8.95
N ASN A 649 10.84 16.15 -8.58
CA ASN A 649 10.03 16.69 -7.52
C ASN A 649 10.76 16.62 -6.16
N ASP A 650 10.61 17.68 -5.37
CA ASP A 650 11.10 17.77 -3.99
C ASP A 650 9.96 17.65 -2.98
N SER A 651 9.96 16.58 -2.20
CA SER A 651 9.06 16.39 -1.06
C SER A 651 9.63 17.14 0.15
N ARG A 652 9.02 18.29 0.46
CA ARG A 652 9.40 19.14 1.60
C ARG A 652 8.56 18.78 2.80
N VAL A 653 9.18 18.21 3.82
CA VAL A 653 8.51 17.56 4.94
C VAL A 653 9.23 17.89 6.25
N SER A 654 8.47 18.12 7.33
CA SER A 654 9.06 18.32 8.65
C SER A 654 9.74 17.04 9.14
N GLU A 655 10.73 17.16 10.03
CA GLU A 655 11.37 15.97 10.60
C GLU A 655 10.37 15.13 11.41
N ARG A 656 9.40 15.78 12.07
CA ARG A 656 8.33 15.09 12.79
C ARG A 656 7.48 14.22 11.87
N ALA A 657 6.93 14.79 10.79
CA ALA A 657 6.12 14.05 9.85
C ALA A 657 6.93 12.95 9.13
N LEU A 658 8.18 13.26 8.77
CA LEU A 658 9.10 12.27 8.20
C LEU A 658 9.26 11.06 9.12
N ARG A 659 9.50 11.27 10.42
CA ARG A 659 9.72 10.19 11.41
C ARG A 659 8.45 9.47 11.86
N GLU A 660 7.34 10.17 12.01
CA GLU A 660 6.08 9.61 12.54
C GLU A 660 5.21 8.99 11.44
N ILE A 661 5.34 9.42 10.17
CA ILE A 661 4.51 8.95 9.06
C ILE A 661 5.36 8.24 8.01
N TYR A 662 6.22 8.95 7.28
CA TYR A 662 6.79 8.45 6.02
C TYR A 662 7.93 7.45 6.20
N LEU A 663 8.64 7.50 7.32
CA LEU A 663 9.67 6.54 7.70
C LEU A 663 9.16 5.48 8.65
N LYS A 664 8.04 5.71 9.35
CA LYS A 664 7.57 4.82 10.41
C LYS A 664 7.25 3.42 9.89
N GLY A 665 6.62 3.30 8.72
CA GLY A 665 6.38 2.01 8.08
C GLY A 665 7.68 1.24 7.80
N PHE A 666 8.68 1.93 7.22
CA PHE A 666 10.01 1.35 6.96
C PHE A 666 10.74 0.98 8.26
N GLU A 667 10.61 1.77 9.32
CA GLU A 667 11.19 1.49 10.63
C GLU A 667 10.64 0.17 11.20
N ILE A 668 9.31 0.00 11.16
CA ILE A 668 8.63 -1.22 11.59
C ILE A 668 9.11 -2.40 10.75
N CYS A 669 9.08 -2.28 9.43
CA CYS A 669 9.55 -3.34 8.53
C CYS A 669 11.02 -3.73 8.83
N VAL A 670 11.93 -2.77 8.96
CA VAL A 670 13.35 -3.04 9.26
C VAL A 670 13.51 -3.78 10.59
N LYS A 671 12.84 -3.31 11.64
CA LYS A 671 13.00 -3.86 12.99
C LYS A 671 12.32 -5.21 13.18
N GLU A 672 11.22 -5.47 12.47
CA GLU A 672 10.43 -6.69 12.65
C GLU A 672 10.77 -7.79 11.65
N SER A 673 11.21 -7.47 10.43
CA SER A 673 11.46 -8.46 9.38
C SER A 673 12.90 -8.52 8.85
N ASN A 674 13.75 -7.55 9.20
CA ASN A 674 15.15 -7.49 8.76
C ASN A 674 15.32 -7.78 7.25
N PRO A 675 14.77 -6.93 6.36
CA PRO A 675 14.88 -7.13 4.92
C PRO A 675 16.36 -7.18 4.48
N TYR A 676 16.69 -7.97 3.47
CA TYR A 676 18.05 -8.06 2.95
C TYR A 676 18.42 -6.87 2.07
N SER A 677 17.42 -6.17 1.52
CA SER A 677 17.60 -4.98 0.71
C SER A 677 16.48 -3.96 0.96
N ILE A 678 16.76 -2.69 0.67
CA ILE A 678 15.78 -1.59 0.59
C ILE A 678 16.09 -0.77 -0.66
N MET A 679 15.07 -0.31 -1.37
CA MET A 679 15.24 0.53 -2.55
C MET A 679 14.98 2.00 -2.21
N SER A 680 15.89 2.90 -2.57
CA SER A 680 15.66 4.35 -2.44
C SER A 680 14.67 4.87 -3.47
N SER A 681 14.03 6.01 -3.22
CA SER A 681 13.12 6.65 -4.18
C SER A 681 13.80 7.46 -5.28
N TYR A 682 13.01 7.88 -6.27
CA TYR A 682 13.44 8.79 -7.33
C TYR A 682 13.61 10.24 -6.85
N ASN A 683 12.71 10.68 -5.98
CA ASN A 683 12.48 12.08 -5.67
C ASN A 683 13.51 12.69 -4.72
N LYS A 684 13.41 14.01 -4.59
CA LYS A 684 14.14 14.80 -3.60
C LYS A 684 13.34 14.70 -2.31
N ILE A 685 14.06 14.66 -1.20
CA ILE A 685 13.50 14.79 0.14
C ILE A 685 14.26 15.93 0.78
N ASN A 686 13.56 17.02 1.10
CA ASN A 686 14.15 18.21 1.69
C ASN A 686 15.39 18.73 0.94
N GLY A 687 15.34 18.74 -0.40
CA GLY A 687 16.39 19.28 -1.25
C GLY A 687 17.54 18.32 -1.63
N VAL A 688 17.56 17.09 -1.11
CA VAL A 688 18.55 16.06 -1.48
C VAL A 688 17.89 14.88 -2.19
N TRP A 689 18.44 14.39 -3.31
CA TRP A 689 17.93 13.16 -3.94
C TRP A 689 18.10 11.96 -3.02
N ALA A 690 17.09 11.09 -2.95
CA ALA A 690 17.10 9.95 -2.03
C ALA A 690 18.33 9.03 -2.20
N HIS A 691 18.81 8.81 -3.43
CA HIS A 691 20.01 8.00 -3.72
C HIS A 691 21.34 8.63 -3.26
N TYR A 692 21.38 9.93 -2.93
CA TYR A 692 22.52 10.62 -2.31
C TYR A 692 22.25 10.99 -0.84
N HIS A 693 21.14 10.53 -0.26
CA HIS A 693 20.66 11.04 1.02
C HIS A 693 21.36 10.38 2.21
N PHE A 694 22.56 10.85 2.56
CA PHE A 694 23.36 10.35 3.69
C PHE A 694 22.57 10.24 5.01
N ASP A 695 21.79 11.27 5.32
CA ASP A 695 20.96 11.31 6.54
C ASP A 695 19.96 10.14 6.59
N LEU A 696 19.37 9.70 5.47
CA LEU A 696 18.45 8.56 5.44
C LEU A 696 19.23 7.23 5.40
N ALA A 697 20.19 7.11 4.48
CA ALA A 697 20.90 5.87 4.21
C ALA A 697 21.89 5.46 5.31
N THR A 698 22.47 6.44 6.02
CA THR A 698 23.50 6.21 7.05
C THR A 698 23.01 6.58 8.43
N GLU A 699 22.54 7.81 8.66
CA GLU A 699 22.14 8.21 10.01
C GLU A 699 20.89 7.45 10.48
N ILE A 700 19.81 7.45 9.68
CA ILE A 700 18.60 6.71 10.07
C ILE A 700 18.79 5.20 9.95
N LEU A 701 19.05 4.68 8.75
CA LEU A 701 19.10 3.23 8.54
C LEU A 701 20.22 2.56 9.35
N ARG A 702 21.47 3.01 9.23
CA ARG A 702 22.62 2.34 9.90
C ARG A 702 22.77 2.76 11.36
N ASN A 703 22.76 4.05 11.66
CA ASN A 703 23.13 4.52 12.99
C ASN A 703 21.96 4.43 13.98
N GLU A 704 20.74 4.77 13.57
CA GLU A 704 19.57 4.72 14.45
C GLU A 704 18.91 3.33 14.45
N TRP A 705 18.53 2.81 13.28
CA TRP A 705 17.77 1.55 13.17
C TRP A 705 18.63 0.29 13.12
N LYS A 706 19.96 0.45 12.98
CA LYS A 706 20.92 -0.66 12.92
C LYS A 706 20.73 -1.62 11.74
N TYR A 707 20.11 -1.16 10.67
CA TYR A 707 19.92 -1.92 9.44
C TYR A 707 21.26 -2.41 8.87
N GLN A 708 21.36 -3.69 8.52
CA GLN A 708 22.59 -4.30 7.97
C GLN A 708 22.48 -4.72 6.50
N GLY A 709 21.27 -4.70 5.91
CA GLY A 709 21.06 -5.13 4.52
C GLY A 709 21.55 -4.13 3.47
N CYS A 710 21.40 -4.45 2.19
CA CYS A 710 21.80 -3.60 1.07
C CYS A 710 20.82 -2.42 0.87
N ILE A 711 21.31 -1.33 0.28
CA ILE A 711 20.47 -0.24 -0.22
C ILE A 711 20.71 -0.17 -1.72
N LEU A 712 19.65 -0.30 -2.50
CA LEU A 712 19.68 -0.17 -3.95
C LEU A 712 19.05 1.15 -4.34
N THR A 713 19.47 1.72 -5.46
CA THR A 713 18.72 2.81 -6.06
C THR A 713 17.49 2.27 -6.79
N ASP A 714 16.53 3.15 -7.06
CA ASP A 714 15.60 2.89 -8.16
C ASP A 714 16.35 2.89 -9.52
N TRP A 715 15.65 2.53 -10.60
CA TRP A 715 16.25 2.26 -11.91
C TRP A 715 16.61 3.55 -12.65
N TRP A 716 17.83 3.62 -13.19
CA TRP A 716 18.28 4.73 -14.04
C TRP A 716 18.19 6.11 -13.37
N MET A 717 18.61 6.18 -12.10
CA MET A 717 18.73 7.43 -11.36
C MET A 717 19.46 8.52 -12.16
N ARG A 718 18.96 9.74 -12.04
CA ARG A 718 19.57 10.92 -12.65
C ARG A 718 20.91 11.21 -11.95
N MET A 719 21.95 11.43 -12.75
CA MET A 719 23.21 11.97 -12.25
C MET A 719 22.96 13.34 -11.61
N ALA A 720 23.37 13.50 -10.37
CA ALA A 720 23.35 14.77 -9.67
C ALA A 720 24.65 15.00 -8.92
N LYS A 721 24.83 16.22 -8.43
CA LYS A 721 25.96 16.54 -7.58
C LYS A 721 25.65 16.05 -6.16
N ASP A 722 26.54 15.24 -5.61
CA ASP A 722 26.55 14.86 -4.20
C ASP A 722 26.55 16.14 -3.32
N PRO A 723 25.61 16.30 -2.37
CA PRO A 723 25.37 17.52 -1.58
C PRO A 723 26.58 18.13 -0.84
#